data_AF-A0AAW8W807-F1
#
_entry.id   AF-A0AAW8W807-F1
#
_cell.length_a   1.000
_cell.length_b   1.000
_cell.length_c   1.000
_cell.angle_alpha   90.00
_cell.angle_beta   90.00
_cell.angle_gamma   90.00
#
_symmetry.space_group_name_H-M   'P 1'
#
loop_
_entity.id
_entity.type
_entity.pdbx_description
1 polymer ?
#
loop_
_entity_poly.entity_id
_entity_poly.type
_entity_poly.pdbx_seq_one_letter_code
_entity_poly.pdbx_strand_id
1 'polypeptide(L)'
;MASNDEQRSATTILTTAAQSIAARLIANETTAKFTKAEISTTNLFNQSVTELQVLTSLDNVQQTADINTVTVINNNTVNVNVAIDQTKAPNNYQMNSVGLFAVDGDGKEVLYSVTVLKDPVYIHQDAMGSALGIDLETVVGQASNVEISVNPAGAVTNEILKVALADYVKTDDVDKKLQNKQDKLGFTPADDSKVVHDNGNGTIEVNGNSILPSNDSILRRIDGLYTDMNNVPIGWWYLNGWSTPSTSISNWGLPKAFYYVHCFTTSYGLPTAIQAAYDVASNNVYVRTMSNFKWNSWKLTADDSKVVHTADMRKPASDVAGIEEVNAKQDKLTITPADDSKVVHTSDTSNWQKQKMFNPGSYMVASTRGAKLDFYDLLTQKYTTAGVYYIRDDDAVIDSVVISEGNGWWYAYGVNYAGNFYHRKIATTTNPVTDTGWVLNADDSKVVHLSGANNFDTTPTVNNNPLLLASSLPSDLARTGQDANFTGKLQQNGQDVALANNTIARNPNTGVVSEPVDFTKLTVNGGKSVATSDDLKSVEDASWHTMTGKSDSLSAYTCMYRKNNEQKYVDLVLYGTMGITMGTSDPSKELLDLSEIISSPKNVEGNIAHPAHAANGAGVAGDVSVSGTKILFSWKSNNSALYAGSPIVSTGTSLNSPFLRVTFD
;
A
#
# COMPACT_ATOMS: atom_id res chain seq x y z
N MET A 1 -58.98 14.17 -60.69
CA MET A 1 -57.84 13.40 -60.16
C MET A 1 -58.39 12.08 -59.70
N ALA A 2 -58.37 11.10 -60.59
CA ALA A 2 -58.78 9.73 -60.33
C ALA A 2 -57.55 8.89 -59.93
N SER A 3 -57.83 7.77 -59.28
CA SER A 3 -56.97 6.61 -59.02
C SER A 3 -55.77 6.80 -58.08
N ASN A 4 -56.03 6.70 -56.78
CA ASN A 4 -55.14 5.95 -55.87
C ASN A 4 -55.90 4.88 -55.06
N ASP A 5 -57.21 4.73 -55.27
CA ASP A 5 -58.06 3.76 -54.55
C ASP A 5 -58.08 2.36 -55.17
N GLU A 6 -57.45 2.14 -56.32
CA GLU A 6 -57.52 0.85 -57.04
C GLU A 6 -56.49 -0.20 -56.57
N GLN A 7 -55.70 0.06 -55.53
CA GLN A 7 -54.65 -0.87 -55.06
C GLN A 7 -54.68 -1.28 -53.58
N ARG A 8 -55.68 -0.88 -52.79
CA ARG A 8 -55.78 -1.36 -51.41
C ARG A 8 -56.59 -2.66 -51.35
N SER A 9 -55.92 -3.77 -51.01
CA SER A 9 -56.55 -5.07 -50.76
C SER A 9 -57.39 -5.08 -49.48
N ALA A 10 -57.17 -4.13 -48.57
CA ALA A 10 -57.97 -3.90 -47.37
C ALA A 10 -57.99 -2.40 -46.99
N THR A 11 -59.09 -1.96 -46.37
CA THR A 11 -59.28 -0.58 -45.90
C THR A 11 -59.78 -0.57 -44.45
N THR A 12 -59.15 0.21 -43.58
CA THR A 12 -59.55 0.37 -42.17
C THR A 12 -60.21 1.72 -41.95
N ILE A 13 -61.43 1.72 -41.40
CA ILE A 13 -62.22 2.91 -41.09
C ILE A 13 -62.46 3.00 -39.57
N LEU A 14 -62.22 4.17 -38.98
CA LEU A 14 -62.53 4.45 -37.57
C LEU A 14 -64.02 4.69 -37.37
N THR A 15 -64.61 4.16 -36.31
CA THR A 15 -66.01 4.46 -35.95
C THR A 15 -66.14 5.88 -35.35
N THR A 16 -67.37 6.40 -35.27
CA THR A 16 -67.64 7.68 -34.60
C THR A 16 -67.23 7.64 -33.12
N ALA A 17 -67.39 6.50 -32.46
CA ALA A 17 -66.93 6.31 -31.08
C ALA A 17 -65.39 6.40 -30.98
N ALA A 18 -64.68 5.76 -31.92
CA ALA A 18 -63.22 5.81 -31.96
C ALA A 18 -62.66 7.19 -32.28
N GLN A 19 -63.34 7.97 -33.14
CA GLN A 19 -62.94 9.36 -33.41
C GLN A 19 -63.03 10.23 -32.14
N SER A 20 -64.03 10.00 -31.29
CA SER A 20 -64.14 10.68 -29.99
C SER A 20 -63.03 10.25 -29.03
N ILE A 21 -62.70 8.96 -28.96
CA ILE A 21 -61.58 8.45 -28.16
C ILE A 21 -60.25 9.01 -28.67
N ALA A 22 -59.99 8.99 -29.98
CA ALA A 22 -58.77 9.51 -30.58
C ALA A 22 -58.57 11.02 -30.31
N ALA A 23 -59.64 11.81 -30.34
CA ALA A 23 -59.59 13.23 -29.98
C ALA A 23 -59.20 13.43 -28.51
N ARG A 24 -59.77 12.63 -27.60
CA ARG A 24 -59.43 12.66 -26.16
C ARG A 24 -58.01 12.15 -25.88
N LEU A 25 -57.53 11.17 -26.65
CA LEU A 25 -56.14 10.69 -26.59
C LEU A 25 -55.17 11.81 -26.98
N ILE A 26 -55.47 12.59 -28.03
CA ILE A 26 -54.68 13.77 -28.42
C ILE A 26 -54.66 14.82 -27.31
N ALA A 27 -55.78 15.01 -26.61
CA ALA A 27 -55.90 15.94 -25.49
C ALA A 27 -55.24 15.43 -24.18
N ASN A 28 -54.71 14.20 -24.13
CA ASN A 28 -54.24 13.51 -22.92
C ASN A 28 -55.32 13.37 -21.82
N GLU A 29 -56.59 13.26 -22.21
CA GLU A 29 -57.72 13.18 -21.28
C GLU A 29 -58.19 11.75 -20.99
N THR A 30 -57.68 10.76 -21.73
CA THR A 30 -58.01 9.34 -21.56
C THR A 30 -56.83 8.47 -22.00
N THR A 31 -56.93 7.17 -21.73
CA THR A 31 -56.06 6.12 -22.28
C THR A 31 -56.90 5.12 -23.06
N ALA A 32 -56.31 4.35 -23.98
CA ALA A 32 -57.03 3.30 -24.70
C ALA A 32 -56.28 1.97 -24.69
N LYS A 33 -57.02 0.88 -24.54
CA LYS A 33 -56.51 -0.50 -24.61
C LYS A 33 -57.30 -1.29 -25.64
N PHE A 34 -56.62 -1.87 -26.62
CA PHE A 34 -57.24 -2.82 -27.55
C PHE A 34 -57.48 -4.15 -26.85
N THR A 35 -58.70 -4.66 -26.94
CA THR A 35 -59.15 -5.80 -26.13
C THR A 35 -59.30 -7.08 -26.95
N LYS A 36 -59.87 -6.98 -28.15
CA LYS A 36 -60.17 -8.12 -29.02
C LYS A 36 -60.38 -7.68 -30.47
N ALA A 37 -60.36 -8.62 -31.39
CA ALA A 37 -60.84 -8.43 -32.75
C ALA A 37 -61.92 -9.46 -33.09
N GLU A 38 -62.98 -9.04 -33.78
CA GLU A 38 -64.05 -9.92 -34.25
C GLU A 38 -63.91 -10.16 -35.75
N ILE A 39 -63.91 -11.42 -36.16
CA ILE A 39 -63.70 -11.83 -37.54
C ILE A 39 -65.05 -12.19 -38.16
N SER A 40 -65.45 -11.50 -39.23
CA SER A 40 -66.77 -11.61 -39.84
C SER A 40 -66.70 -12.04 -41.32
N THR A 41 -67.70 -12.83 -41.73
CA THR A 41 -67.97 -13.19 -43.13
C THR A 41 -68.82 -12.14 -43.85
N THR A 42 -69.26 -11.09 -43.17
CA THR A 42 -70.05 -10.02 -43.78
C THR A 42 -69.15 -9.18 -44.70
N ASN A 43 -69.50 -9.12 -45.98
CA ASN A 43 -68.81 -8.27 -46.95
C ASN A 43 -69.31 -6.83 -46.85
N LEU A 44 -68.44 -5.97 -46.30
CA LEU A 44 -68.70 -4.54 -46.11
C LEU A 44 -67.84 -3.67 -47.04
N PHE A 45 -67.10 -4.26 -47.99
CA PHE A 45 -66.12 -3.54 -48.82
C PHE A 45 -66.75 -2.45 -49.70
N ASN A 46 -67.99 -2.65 -50.13
CA ASN A 46 -68.72 -1.69 -50.98
C ASN A 46 -69.59 -0.69 -50.19
N GLN A 47 -69.56 -0.73 -48.84
CA GLN A 47 -70.28 0.26 -48.03
C GLN A 47 -69.54 1.60 -48.03
N SER A 48 -70.30 2.68 -47.90
CA SER A 48 -69.70 4.01 -47.77
C SER A 48 -68.97 4.17 -46.45
N VAL A 49 -67.96 5.05 -46.42
CA VAL A 49 -67.22 5.39 -45.19
C VAL A 49 -68.16 5.84 -44.06
N THR A 50 -69.22 6.59 -44.39
CA THR A 50 -70.23 7.06 -43.41
C THR A 50 -71.05 5.92 -42.81
N GLU A 51 -71.35 4.87 -43.59
CA GLU A 51 -72.07 3.69 -43.08
C GLU A 51 -71.17 2.84 -42.17
N LEU A 52 -69.88 2.71 -42.51
CA LEU A 52 -68.90 2.00 -41.67
C LEU A 52 -68.59 2.75 -40.37
N GLN A 53 -68.60 4.09 -40.40
CA GLN A 53 -68.32 4.93 -39.24
C GLN A 53 -69.35 4.80 -38.12
N VAL A 54 -70.62 4.56 -38.45
CA VAL A 54 -71.70 4.48 -37.44
C VAL A 54 -71.89 3.08 -36.86
N LEU A 55 -71.11 2.10 -37.31
CA LEU A 55 -71.18 0.74 -36.78
C LEU A 55 -70.75 0.68 -35.31
N THR A 56 -71.45 -0.16 -34.56
CA THR A 56 -71.14 -0.46 -33.15
C THR A 56 -70.82 -1.93 -32.91
N SER A 57 -71.12 -2.80 -33.89
CA SER A 57 -70.82 -4.23 -33.92
C SER A 57 -70.73 -4.72 -35.38
N LEU A 58 -70.25 -5.94 -35.59
CA LEU A 58 -70.31 -6.63 -36.88
C LEU A 58 -71.35 -7.76 -36.85
N ASP A 59 -72.00 -7.99 -37.99
CA ASP A 59 -72.89 -9.15 -38.19
C ASP A 59 -72.10 -10.37 -38.65
N ASN A 60 -72.65 -11.57 -38.47
CA ASN A 60 -72.06 -12.85 -38.92
C ASN A 60 -70.60 -13.08 -38.45
N VAL A 61 -70.30 -12.70 -37.20
CA VAL A 61 -69.00 -12.97 -36.57
C VAL A 61 -68.81 -14.49 -36.43
N GLN A 62 -67.71 -15.01 -36.97
CA GLN A 62 -67.37 -16.42 -36.88
C GLN A 62 -66.54 -16.74 -35.64
N GLN A 63 -65.67 -15.82 -35.22
CA GLN A 63 -64.89 -15.95 -34.00
C GLN A 63 -64.31 -14.63 -33.51
N THR A 64 -63.94 -14.62 -32.23
CA THR A 64 -63.20 -13.55 -31.57
C THR A 64 -61.74 -13.96 -31.45
N ALA A 65 -60.84 -13.07 -31.87
CA ALA A 65 -59.40 -13.23 -31.84
C ALA A 65 -58.77 -12.33 -30.77
N ASP A 66 -57.71 -12.85 -30.15
CA ASP A 66 -56.99 -12.17 -29.08
C ASP A 66 -55.94 -11.20 -29.68
N ILE A 67 -55.67 -10.10 -28.97
CA ILE A 67 -54.60 -9.17 -29.35
C ILE A 67 -53.26 -9.77 -28.94
N ASN A 68 -52.38 -10.00 -29.91
CA ASN A 68 -51.07 -10.59 -29.69
C ASN A 68 -50.04 -9.54 -29.27
N THR A 69 -49.90 -8.45 -30.05
CA THR A 69 -49.00 -7.35 -29.68
C THR A 69 -49.53 -6.01 -30.18
N VAL A 70 -49.31 -4.94 -29.42
CA VAL A 70 -49.52 -3.55 -29.89
C VAL A 70 -48.16 -2.86 -29.96
N THR A 71 -47.77 -2.35 -31.13
CA THR A 71 -46.50 -1.62 -31.31
C THR A 71 -46.73 -0.23 -31.90
N VAL A 72 -45.91 0.73 -31.49
CA VAL A 72 -46.01 2.12 -31.97
C VAL A 72 -45.29 2.22 -33.32
N ILE A 73 -46.00 2.68 -34.36
CA ILE A 73 -45.41 2.97 -35.67
C ILE A 73 -44.92 4.42 -35.71
N ASN A 74 -45.76 5.34 -35.26
CA ASN A 74 -45.47 6.77 -35.15
C ASN A 74 -46.38 7.42 -34.09
N ASN A 75 -46.28 8.74 -33.90
CA ASN A 75 -47.01 9.45 -32.84
C ASN A 75 -48.54 9.28 -32.89
N ASN A 76 -49.12 8.97 -34.04
CA ASN A 76 -50.58 8.95 -34.22
C ASN A 76 -51.13 7.57 -34.62
N THR A 77 -50.26 6.59 -34.87
CA THR A 77 -50.63 5.27 -35.44
C THR A 77 -49.91 4.15 -34.70
N VAL A 78 -50.66 3.09 -34.41
CA VAL A 78 -50.13 1.85 -33.82
C VAL A 78 -50.41 0.67 -34.77
N ASN A 79 -49.54 -0.33 -34.73
CA ASN A 79 -49.82 -1.64 -35.30
C ASN A 79 -50.44 -2.51 -34.20
N VAL A 80 -51.63 -3.06 -34.46
CA VAL A 80 -52.27 -4.06 -33.61
C VAL A 80 -52.19 -5.41 -34.30
N ASN A 81 -51.30 -6.28 -33.79
CA ASN A 81 -51.19 -7.66 -34.25
C ASN A 81 -52.28 -8.50 -33.57
N VAL A 82 -53.14 -9.10 -34.38
CA VAL A 82 -54.24 -9.97 -33.94
C VAL A 82 -53.88 -11.41 -34.27
N ALA A 83 -53.98 -12.30 -33.27
CA ALA A 83 -53.77 -13.73 -33.46
C ALA A 83 -55.11 -14.45 -33.59
N ILE A 84 -55.39 -14.91 -34.80
CA ILE A 84 -56.58 -15.69 -35.13
C ILE A 84 -56.26 -17.17 -34.88
N ASP A 85 -56.69 -17.68 -33.73
CA ASP A 85 -56.55 -19.08 -33.34
C ASP A 85 -57.48 -19.97 -34.18
N GLN A 86 -56.89 -20.80 -35.05
CA GLN A 86 -57.66 -21.65 -35.97
C GLN A 86 -58.27 -22.87 -35.28
N THR A 87 -57.93 -23.14 -34.02
CA THR A 87 -58.59 -24.18 -33.20
C THR A 87 -59.98 -23.75 -32.74
N LYS A 88 -60.21 -22.43 -32.60
CA LYS A 88 -61.47 -21.83 -32.18
C LYS A 88 -62.43 -21.58 -33.35
N ALA A 89 -62.00 -21.82 -34.58
CA ALA A 89 -62.82 -21.63 -35.77
C ALA A 89 -63.96 -22.66 -35.81
N PRO A 90 -65.22 -22.25 -36.03
CA PRO A 90 -66.35 -23.17 -36.06
C PRO A 90 -66.36 -24.07 -37.31
N ASN A 91 -65.81 -23.60 -38.43
CA ASN A 91 -65.64 -24.30 -39.70
C ASN A 91 -64.64 -23.53 -40.59
N ASN A 92 -64.43 -23.98 -41.82
CA ASN A 92 -63.70 -23.18 -42.81
C ASN A 92 -64.57 -22.02 -43.29
N TYR A 93 -64.07 -20.78 -43.20
CA TYR A 93 -64.83 -19.58 -43.55
C TYR A 93 -63.97 -18.53 -44.26
N GLN A 94 -64.63 -17.56 -44.89
CA GLN A 94 -64.01 -16.42 -45.55
C GLN A 94 -64.07 -15.20 -44.64
N MET A 95 -62.90 -14.67 -44.26
CA MET A 95 -62.79 -13.39 -43.57
C MET A 95 -62.99 -12.26 -44.57
N ASN A 96 -64.09 -11.52 -44.43
CA ASN A 96 -64.44 -10.37 -45.26
C ASN A 96 -64.29 -9.05 -44.52
N SER A 97 -64.48 -9.04 -43.21
CA SER A 97 -64.30 -7.87 -42.37
C SER A 97 -63.78 -8.24 -40.97
N VAL A 98 -63.06 -7.31 -40.37
CA VAL A 98 -62.51 -7.41 -39.01
C VAL A 98 -62.90 -6.18 -38.21
N GLY A 99 -63.49 -6.40 -37.04
CA GLY A 99 -63.86 -5.34 -36.10
C GLY A 99 -62.89 -5.32 -34.94
N LEU A 100 -62.10 -4.25 -34.80
CA LEU A 100 -61.16 -4.10 -33.69
C LEU A 100 -61.82 -3.35 -32.55
N PHE A 101 -61.76 -3.87 -31.32
CA PHE A 101 -62.39 -3.28 -30.14
C PHE A 101 -61.36 -2.67 -29.19
N ALA A 102 -61.76 -1.60 -28.52
CA ALA A 102 -60.96 -0.95 -27.49
C ALA A 102 -61.82 -0.48 -26.32
N VAL A 103 -61.19 -0.41 -25.14
CA VAL A 103 -61.73 0.20 -23.93
C VAL A 103 -60.93 1.47 -23.65
N ASP A 104 -61.62 2.58 -23.37
CA ASP A 104 -61.00 3.82 -22.91
C ASP A 104 -60.89 3.87 -21.37
N GLY A 105 -60.32 4.96 -20.82
CA GLY A 105 -60.19 5.15 -19.37
C GLY A 105 -61.52 5.14 -18.59
N ASP A 106 -62.66 5.28 -19.27
CA ASP A 106 -64.00 5.23 -18.66
C ASP A 106 -64.58 3.80 -18.61
N GLY A 107 -63.83 2.81 -19.11
CA GLY A 107 -64.15 1.38 -18.95
C GLY A 107 -65.19 0.84 -19.92
N LYS A 108 -65.66 1.63 -20.90
CA LYS A 108 -66.63 1.17 -21.91
C LYS A 108 -65.93 0.60 -23.13
N GLU A 109 -66.20 -0.67 -23.46
CA GLU A 109 -65.72 -1.28 -24.70
C GLU A 109 -66.53 -0.80 -25.90
N VAL A 110 -65.83 -0.37 -26.96
CA VAL A 110 -66.44 0.09 -28.21
C VAL A 110 -65.74 -0.54 -29.42
N LEU A 111 -66.49 -0.70 -30.51
CA LEU A 111 -65.92 -1.01 -31.82
C LEU A 111 -65.07 0.19 -32.27
N TYR A 112 -63.76 0.02 -32.29
CA TYR A 112 -62.79 1.07 -32.55
C TYR A 112 -62.56 1.28 -34.06
N SER A 113 -62.34 0.20 -34.80
CA SER A 113 -62.18 0.28 -36.25
C SER A 113 -62.78 -0.92 -36.95
N VAL A 114 -63.17 -0.71 -38.21
CA VAL A 114 -63.65 -1.75 -39.11
C VAL A 114 -62.69 -1.84 -40.29
N THR A 115 -62.03 -2.98 -40.44
CA THR A 115 -61.20 -3.32 -41.59
C THR A 115 -61.99 -4.17 -42.55
N VAL A 116 -62.16 -3.70 -43.78
CA VAL A 116 -62.89 -4.41 -44.85
C VAL A 116 -61.91 -4.88 -45.93
N LEU A 117 -62.11 -6.10 -46.43
CA LEU A 117 -61.21 -6.74 -47.40
C LEU A 117 -61.86 -6.81 -48.78
N LYS A 118 -61.10 -6.44 -49.82
CA LYS A 118 -61.53 -6.53 -51.23
C LYS A 118 -61.68 -7.98 -51.67
N ASP A 119 -60.65 -8.77 -51.36
CA ASP A 119 -60.60 -10.21 -51.58
C ASP A 119 -60.60 -10.91 -50.22
N PRO A 120 -61.55 -11.82 -49.95
CA PRO A 120 -61.63 -12.48 -48.66
C PRO A 120 -60.44 -13.38 -48.38
N VAL A 121 -60.00 -13.44 -47.13
CA VAL A 121 -58.96 -14.38 -46.68
C VAL A 121 -59.62 -15.66 -46.19
N TYR A 122 -59.21 -16.81 -46.72
CA TYR A 122 -59.78 -18.10 -46.32
C TYR A 122 -59.12 -18.60 -45.02
N ILE A 123 -59.93 -18.83 -43.99
CA ILE A 123 -59.50 -19.37 -42.70
C ILE A 123 -59.93 -20.84 -42.64
N HIS A 124 -58.97 -21.73 -42.38
CA HIS A 124 -59.23 -23.16 -42.19
C HIS A 124 -59.39 -23.46 -40.70
N GLN A 125 -60.33 -24.34 -40.36
CA GLN A 125 -60.37 -24.94 -39.03
C GLN A 125 -59.22 -25.94 -38.90
N ASP A 126 -58.34 -25.71 -37.94
CA ASP A 126 -57.22 -26.61 -37.66
C ASP A 126 -57.24 -27.01 -36.18
N ALA A 127 -57.62 -28.27 -35.92
CA ALA A 127 -57.65 -28.82 -34.58
C ALA A 127 -56.26 -29.07 -33.98
N MET A 128 -55.17 -28.97 -34.76
CA MET A 128 -53.81 -29.26 -34.32
C MET A 128 -53.02 -28.03 -33.84
N GLY A 129 -53.60 -26.82 -33.88
CA GLY A 129 -53.03 -25.65 -33.18
C GLY A 129 -52.41 -24.55 -34.03
N SER A 130 -52.81 -24.37 -35.30
CA SER A 130 -52.34 -23.24 -36.11
C SER A 130 -52.98 -21.91 -35.69
N ALA A 131 -52.26 -20.81 -35.88
CA ALA A 131 -52.79 -19.45 -35.73
C ALA A 131 -52.37 -18.58 -36.93
N LEU A 132 -53.28 -17.72 -37.38
CA LEU A 132 -53.00 -16.72 -38.41
C LEU A 132 -52.83 -15.35 -37.74
N GLY A 133 -51.66 -14.73 -37.92
CA GLY A 133 -51.42 -13.36 -37.50
C GLY A 133 -51.88 -12.36 -38.57
N ILE A 134 -52.61 -11.32 -38.17
CA ILE A 134 -52.88 -10.16 -39.02
C ILE A 134 -52.43 -8.88 -38.33
N ASP A 135 -51.84 -7.96 -39.08
CA ASP A 135 -51.41 -6.65 -38.60
C ASP A 135 -52.43 -5.59 -39.01
N LEU A 136 -53.00 -4.89 -38.03
CA LEU A 136 -53.96 -3.82 -38.24
C LEU A 136 -53.33 -2.47 -37.89
N GLU A 137 -52.91 -1.72 -38.90
CA GLU A 137 -52.48 -0.33 -38.74
C GLU A 137 -53.68 0.57 -38.42
N THR A 138 -53.71 1.08 -37.19
CA THR A 138 -54.86 1.82 -36.65
C THR A 138 -54.43 3.19 -36.13
N VAL A 139 -55.16 4.23 -36.53
CA VAL A 139 -54.94 5.60 -36.08
C VAL A 139 -55.55 5.80 -34.70
N VAL A 140 -54.75 6.30 -33.76
CA VAL A 140 -55.10 6.48 -32.33
C VAL A 140 -55.00 7.93 -31.85
N GLY A 141 -54.58 8.85 -32.72
CA GLY A 141 -54.44 10.26 -32.38
C GLY A 141 -53.16 10.54 -31.60
N GLN A 142 -52.94 9.88 -30.45
CA GLN A 142 -51.71 9.98 -29.65
C GLN A 142 -51.29 8.59 -29.11
N ALA A 143 -50.26 7.99 -29.71
CA ALA A 143 -49.83 6.63 -29.45
C ALA A 143 -49.22 6.42 -28.04
N SER A 144 -48.70 7.48 -27.41
CA SER A 144 -48.18 7.40 -26.02
C SER A 144 -49.26 7.11 -24.98
N ASN A 145 -50.53 7.34 -25.32
CA ASN A 145 -51.68 7.14 -24.43
C ASN A 145 -52.42 5.82 -24.73
N VAL A 146 -51.84 4.97 -25.58
CA VAL A 146 -52.33 3.61 -25.85
C VAL A 146 -51.53 2.62 -25.01
N GLU A 147 -52.23 1.72 -24.31
CA GLU A 147 -51.59 0.67 -23.53
C GLU A 147 -50.92 -0.35 -24.46
N ILE A 148 -49.60 -0.47 -24.34
CA ILE A 148 -48.80 -1.46 -25.07
C ILE A 148 -49.06 -2.83 -24.43
N SER A 149 -49.65 -3.74 -25.19
CA SER A 149 -49.87 -5.13 -24.78
C SER A 149 -48.94 -6.07 -25.55
N VAL A 150 -48.35 -7.04 -24.85
CA VAL A 150 -47.60 -8.16 -25.43
C VAL A 150 -48.17 -9.44 -24.84
N ASN A 151 -48.68 -10.33 -25.69
CA ASN A 151 -49.17 -11.64 -25.30
C ASN A 151 -47.99 -12.46 -24.72
N PRO A 152 -48.08 -12.93 -23.46
CA PRO A 152 -46.99 -13.62 -22.78
C PRO A 152 -46.54 -14.91 -23.46
N ALA A 153 -47.34 -15.49 -24.37
CA ALA A 153 -47.02 -16.74 -25.07
C ALA A 153 -45.75 -16.68 -25.95
N GLY A 154 -45.17 -15.49 -26.18
CA GLY A 154 -43.88 -15.31 -26.84
C GLY A 154 -42.92 -14.32 -26.15
N ALA A 155 -43.25 -13.85 -24.95
CA ALA A 155 -42.42 -12.87 -24.23
C ALA A 155 -41.38 -13.57 -23.33
N VAL A 156 -40.14 -13.10 -23.39
CA VAL A 156 -39.10 -13.49 -22.44
C VAL A 156 -39.48 -12.93 -21.06
N THR A 157 -39.68 -13.80 -20.08
CA THR A 157 -39.96 -13.36 -18.70
C THR A 157 -38.76 -12.61 -18.13
N ASN A 158 -38.99 -11.68 -17.19
CA ASN A 158 -37.91 -10.97 -16.51
C ASN A 158 -36.87 -11.91 -15.87
N GLU A 159 -37.29 -13.10 -15.44
CA GLU A 159 -36.38 -14.13 -14.91
C GLU A 159 -35.51 -14.74 -16.01
N ILE A 160 -36.07 -15.09 -17.17
CA ILE A 160 -35.26 -15.61 -18.29
C ILE A 160 -34.31 -14.53 -18.83
N LEU A 161 -34.75 -13.27 -18.87
CA LEU A 161 -33.90 -12.15 -19.27
C LEU A 161 -32.74 -11.94 -18.28
N LYS A 162 -33.00 -12.01 -16.96
CA LYS A 162 -31.95 -11.93 -15.94
C LYS A 162 -30.92 -13.07 -16.07
N VAL A 163 -31.39 -14.30 -16.31
CA VAL A 163 -30.51 -15.47 -16.49
C VAL A 163 -29.64 -15.31 -17.74
N ALA A 164 -30.20 -14.86 -18.87
CA ALA A 164 -29.44 -14.64 -20.09
C ALA A 164 -28.41 -13.50 -19.96
N LEU A 165 -28.70 -12.47 -19.14
CA LEU A 165 -27.80 -11.35 -18.88
C LEU A 165 -26.77 -11.65 -17.78
N ALA A 166 -26.90 -12.74 -17.02
CA ALA A 166 -25.98 -13.07 -15.92
C ALA A 166 -24.56 -13.41 -16.41
N ASP A 167 -24.43 -13.94 -17.62
CA ASP A 167 -23.14 -14.29 -18.23
C ASP A 167 -22.46 -13.09 -18.93
N TYR A 168 -23.17 -11.98 -19.11
CA TYR A 168 -22.62 -10.78 -19.71
C TYR A 168 -21.89 -9.94 -18.67
N VAL A 169 -20.60 -9.67 -18.92
CA VAL A 169 -19.78 -8.82 -18.07
C VAL A 169 -20.15 -7.35 -18.32
N LYS A 170 -20.57 -6.63 -17.27
CA LYS A 170 -20.83 -5.18 -17.36
C LYS A 170 -19.52 -4.41 -17.48
N THR A 171 -19.57 -3.21 -18.04
CA THR A 171 -18.42 -2.29 -18.09
C THR A 171 -17.81 -2.09 -16.69
N ASP A 172 -18.65 -1.88 -15.68
CA ASP A 172 -18.22 -1.76 -14.28
C ASP A 172 -17.48 -3.02 -13.76
N ASP A 173 -17.86 -4.21 -14.23
CA ASP A 173 -17.20 -5.46 -13.84
C ASP A 173 -15.87 -5.66 -14.56
N VAL A 174 -15.77 -5.18 -15.81
CA VAL A 174 -14.49 -5.10 -16.54
C VAL A 174 -13.55 -4.14 -15.83
N ASP A 175 -14.02 -2.95 -15.48
CA ASP A 175 -13.22 -1.90 -14.82
C ASP A 175 -12.75 -2.36 -13.43
N LYS A 176 -13.62 -2.98 -12.63
CA LYS A 176 -13.24 -3.59 -11.34
C LYS A 176 -12.22 -4.71 -11.52
N LYS A 177 -12.39 -5.59 -12.51
CA LYS A 177 -11.43 -6.69 -12.78
C LYS A 177 -10.09 -6.15 -13.26
N LEU A 178 -10.08 -5.07 -14.03
CA LEU A 178 -8.87 -4.40 -14.49
C LEU A 178 -8.13 -3.73 -13.31
N GLN A 179 -8.86 -3.00 -12.47
CA GLN A 179 -8.33 -2.38 -11.26
C GLN A 179 -7.76 -3.42 -10.28
N ASN A 180 -8.50 -4.50 -10.01
CA ASN A 180 -8.04 -5.58 -9.15
C ASN A 180 -6.78 -6.28 -9.68
N LYS A 181 -6.60 -6.36 -11.01
CA LYS A 181 -5.36 -6.89 -11.61
C LYS A 181 -4.19 -5.91 -11.46
N GLN A 182 -4.43 -4.60 -11.59
CA GLN A 182 -3.42 -3.56 -11.40
C GLN A 182 -2.91 -3.56 -9.94
N ASP A 183 -3.81 -3.63 -8.96
CA ASP A 183 -3.49 -3.65 -7.54
C ASP A 183 -2.68 -4.89 -7.13
N LYS A 184 -2.98 -6.05 -7.73
CA LYS A 184 -2.29 -7.33 -7.45
C LYS A 184 -0.88 -7.41 -8.05
N LEU A 185 -0.59 -6.61 -9.08
CA LEU A 185 0.73 -6.51 -9.70
C LEU A 185 1.61 -5.41 -9.07
N GLY A 186 1.08 -4.66 -8.08
CA GLY A 186 1.79 -3.52 -7.50
C GLY A 186 2.00 -2.39 -8.51
N PHE A 187 1.19 -2.34 -9.57
CA PHE A 187 1.29 -1.33 -10.61
C PHE A 187 0.40 -0.16 -10.23
N THR A 188 0.98 0.90 -9.66
CA THR A 188 0.33 2.21 -9.65
C THR A 188 0.34 2.71 -11.10
N PRO A 189 -0.82 3.04 -11.71
CA PRO A 189 -0.82 3.74 -12.98
C PRO A 189 0.10 4.94 -12.85
N ALA A 190 1.08 5.05 -13.74
CA ALA A 190 2.02 6.14 -13.66
C ALA A 190 1.20 7.43 -13.70
N ASP A 191 1.39 8.29 -12.70
CA ASP A 191 0.84 9.63 -12.72
C ASP A 191 1.41 10.29 -13.98
N ASP A 192 0.55 10.51 -14.98
CA ASP A 192 0.98 10.91 -16.31
C ASP A 192 1.66 12.30 -16.30
N SER A 193 1.44 13.05 -15.22
CA SER A 193 2.12 14.32 -14.91
C SER A 193 3.53 14.16 -14.35
N LYS A 194 3.93 12.94 -13.97
CA LYS A 194 5.24 12.59 -13.39
C LYS A 194 6.10 11.73 -14.31
N VAL A 195 5.61 11.36 -15.49
CA VAL A 195 6.37 10.61 -16.50
C VAL A 195 6.82 11.53 -17.62
N VAL A 196 7.98 11.22 -18.19
CA VAL A 196 8.51 11.89 -19.37
C VAL A 196 7.89 11.23 -20.60
N HIS A 197 7.28 12.03 -21.48
CA HIS A 197 6.67 11.55 -22.71
C HIS A 197 7.67 11.62 -23.88
N ASP A 198 7.70 10.57 -24.69
CA ASP A 198 8.37 10.59 -26.00
C ASP A 198 7.47 11.34 -27.00
N ASN A 199 8.04 12.33 -27.68
CA ASN A 199 7.33 13.13 -28.69
C ASN A 199 7.22 12.40 -30.03
N GLY A 200 7.81 11.21 -30.17
CA GLY A 200 7.77 10.40 -31.40
C GLY A 200 8.56 10.98 -32.58
N ASN A 201 9.22 12.12 -32.38
CA ASN A 201 10.11 12.78 -33.35
C ASN A 201 11.59 12.66 -32.96
N GLY A 202 11.90 11.76 -32.02
CA GLY A 202 13.24 11.56 -31.48
C GLY A 202 13.61 12.50 -30.33
N THR A 203 12.68 13.31 -29.81
CA THR A 203 12.84 14.16 -28.61
C THR A 203 11.89 13.72 -27.50
N ILE A 204 12.20 14.09 -26.26
CA ILE A 204 11.31 13.97 -25.10
C ILE A 204 10.95 15.37 -24.58
N GLU A 205 9.83 15.50 -23.89
CA GLU A 205 9.45 16.77 -23.26
C GLU A 205 9.60 16.68 -21.73
N VAL A 206 10.38 17.61 -21.15
CA VAL A 206 10.64 17.67 -19.71
C VAL A 206 10.53 19.12 -19.25
N ASN A 207 9.57 19.39 -18.35
CA ASN A 207 9.34 20.74 -17.81
C ASN A 207 9.13 21.81 -18.90
N GLY A 208 8.44 21.47 -19.99
CA GLY A 208 8.18 22.37 -21.13
C GLY A 208 9.38 22.62 -22.05
N ASN A 209 10.47 21.87 -21.87
CA ASN A 209 11.63 21.90 -22.76
C ASN A 209 11.70 20.60 -23.56
N SER A 210 11.91 20.71 -24.87
CA SER A 210 12.21 19.58 -25.74
C SER A 210 13.69 19.21 -25.60
N ILE A 211 13.97 17.98 -25.15
CA ILE A 211 15.30 17.43 -24.96
C ILE A 211 15.52 16.35 -26.02
N LEU A 212 16.68 16.36 -26.68
CA LEU A 212 17.12 15.28 -27.54
C LEU A 212 17.90 14.25 -26.69
N PRO A 213 17.33 13.07 -26.37
CA PRO A 213 18.06 12.02 -25.66
C PRO A 213 19.24 11.53 -26.51
N SER A 214 20.39 11.29 -25.88
CA SER A 214 21.58 10.80 -26.59
C SER A 214 21.30 9.42 -27.18
N ASN A 215 21.29 9.31 -28.51
CA ASN A 215 21.32 8.02 -29.19
C ASN A 215 22.72 7.78 -29.78
N ASP A 216 23.37 6.70 -29.36
CA ASP A 216 24.70 6.35 -29.89
C ASP A 216 24.65 5.99 -31.38
N SER A 217 23.45 5.75 -31.94
CA SER A 217 23.24 5.44 -33.35
C SER A 217 23.12 6.67 -34.26
N ILE A 218 23.01 7.90 -33.71
CA ILE A 218 22.82 9.13 -34.51
C ILE A 218 23.64 10.29 -33.91
N LEU A 219 24.95 10.11 -33.67
CA LEU A 219 25.84 11.26 -33.70
C LEU A 219 25.67 11.90 -35.10
N ARG A 220 25.18 13.15 -35.17
CA ARG A 220 24.93 13.85 -36.45
C ARG A 220 26.19 14.61 -36.87
N ARG A 221 26.46 14.63 -38.18
CA ARG A 221 27.60 15.34 -38.77
C ARG A 221 27.33 16.84 -38.73
N ILE A 222 28.19 17.61 -38.09
CA ILE A 222 27.96 19.04 -37.83
C ILE A 222 28.19 19.93 -39.08
N ASP A 223 29.15 19.56 -39.93
CA ASP A 223 29.60 20.29 -41.12
C ASP A 223 28.66 20.22 -42.34
N GLY A 224 27.64 19.36 -42.29
CA GLY A 224 26.60 19.25 -43.31
C GLY A 224 25.28 19.93 -42.94
N LEU A 225 25.11 20.27 -41.66
CA LEU A 225 23.86 20.81 -41.11
C LEU A 225 23.98 22.28 -40.69
N TYR A 226 25.17 22.71 -40.25
CA TYR A 226 25.43 24.06 -39.77
C TYR A 226 26.62 24.70 -40.48
N THR A 227 26.47 25.97 -40.84
CA THR A 227 27.51 26.77 -41.50
C THR A 227 28.37 27.56 -40.50
N ASP A 228 27.90 27.74 -39.26
CA ASP A 228 28.61 28.41 -38.16
C ASP A 228 28.53 27.55 -36.88
N MET A 229 29.70 27.26 -36.29
CA MET A 229 29.85 26.52 -35.03
C MET A 229 29.15 27.20 -33.85
N ASN A 230 28.90 28.51 -33.94
CA ASN A 230 28.20 29.28 -32.91
C ASN A 230 26.70 28.96 -32.84
N ASN A 231 26.13 28.36 -33.89
CA ASN A 231 24.70 28.07 -34.02
C ASN A 231 24.35 26.62 -33.68
N VAL A 232 25.32 25.85 -33.17
CA VAL A 232 25.16 24.43 -32.86
C VAL A 232 24.36 24.27 -31.56
N PRO A 233 23.26 23.49 -31.55
CA PRO A 233 22.46 23.29 -30.35
C PRO A 233 23.17 22.42 -29.29
N ILE A 234 22.63 22.44 -28.06
CA ILE A 234 23.10 21.61 -26.94
C ILE A 234 23.11 20.14 -27.33
N GLY A 235 24.17 19.42 -26.96
CA GLY A 235 24.29 17.99 -27.20
C GLY A 235 25.66 17.56 -27.73
N TRP A 236 25.72 16.30 -28.17
CA TRP A 236 26.89 15.63 -28.71
C TRP A 236 26.89 15.65 -30.25
N TRP A 237 28.01 16.06 -30.83
CA TRP A 237 28.18 16.22 -32.27
C TRP A 237 29.53 15.65 -32.70
N TYR A 238 29.67 15.31 -33.98
CA TYR A 238 30.99 15.00 -34.56
C TYR A 238 31.25 15.79 -35.84
N LEU A 239 32.52 16.13 -36.03
CA LEU A 239 33.07 16.81 -37.19
C LEU A 239 34.03 15.83 -37.87
N ASN A 240 33.79 15.49 -39.14
CA ASN A 240 34.63 14.54 -39.88
C ASN A 240 35.71 15.26 -40.69
N GLY A 241 36.97 14.80 -40.57
CA GLY A 241 38.13 15.38 -41.23
C GLY A 241 38.65 14.63 -42.46
N TRP A 242 37.97 13.59 -42.93
CA TRP A 242 38.45 12.74 -44.04
C TRP A 242 38.11 13.24 -45.46
N SER A 243 37.41 14.35 -45.60
CA SER A 243 37.27 15.07 -46.89
C SER A 243 37.73 16.50 -46.73
N THR A 244 38.25 17.10 -47.80
CA THR A 244 38.54 18.55 -47.87
C THR A 244 37.42 19.33 -47.20
N PRO A 245 37.70 20.12 -46.14
CA PRO A 245 36.67 20.87 -45.45
C PRO A 245 35.83 21.64 -46.48
N SER A 246 34.50 21.64 -46.35
CA SER A 246 33.72 22.57 -47.17
C SER A 246 34.27 23.98 -46.95
N THR A 247 34.28 24.82 -47.98
CA THR A 247 34.86 26.18 -47.94
C THR A 247 34.28 27.06 -46.82
N SER A 248 33.17 26.64 -46.21
CA SER A 248 32.50 27.20 -45.02
C SER A 248 33.18 26.91 -43.67
N ILE A 249 34.17 26.02 -43.58
CA ILE A 249 34.74 25.52 -42.30
C ILE A 249 36.02 26.27 -41.87
N SER A 250 36.58 27.13 -42.73
CA SER A 250 37.82 27.89 -42.46
C SER A 250 37.72 28.86 -41.26
N ASN A 251 36.51 29.18 -40.80
CA ASN A 251 36.26 30.15 -39.72
C ASN A 251 36.09 29.50 -38.33
N TRP A 252 36.25 28.19 -38.18
CA TRP A 252 35.90 27.50 -36.92
C TRP A 252 37.02 27.52 -35.86
N GLY A 253 38.23 27.97 -36.22
CA GLY A 253 39.31 28.25 -35.27
C GLY A 253 39.90 27.04 -34.55
N LEU A 254 39.62 25.82 -35.02
CA LEU A 254 40.20 24.57 -34.52
C LEU A 254 41.37 24.12 -35.42
N PRO A 255 42.47 23.58 -34.85
CA PRO A 255 43.71 23.32 -35.59
C PRO A 255 43.71 22.05 -36.46
N LYS A 256 42.79 21.09 -36.28
CA LYS A 256 42.68 19.83 -37.06
C LYS A 256 41.28 19.67 -37.64
N ALA A 257 40.93 18.47 -38.14
CA ALA A 257 39.71 18.26 -38.93
C ALA A 257 38.73 17.20 -38.36
N PHE A 258 39.16 16.30 -37.46
CA PHE A 258 38.26 15.29 -36.84
C PHE A 258 38.08 15.55 -35.34
N TYR A 259 36.85 15.89 -34.93
CA TYR A 259 36.53 16.20 -33.54
C TYR A 259 35.20 15.62 -33.09
N TYR A 260 35.12 15.23 -31.81
CA TYR A 260 33.84 15.17 -31.10
C TYR A 260 33.60 16.50 -30.41
N VAL A 261 32.42 17.10 -30.58
CA VAL A 261 32.09 18.41 -29.99
C VAL A 261 30.88 18.27 -29.08
N HIS A 262 31.00 18.77 -27.85
CA HIS A 262 29.92 18.82 -26.89
C HIS A 262 29.58 20.28 -26.58
N CYS A 263 28.30 20.64 -26.72
CA CYS A 263 27.78 21.96 -26.41
C CYS A 263 26.95 21.93 -25.11
N PHE A 264 27.26 22.80 -24.16
CA PHE A 264 26.57 23.00 -22.90
C PHE A 264 25.96 24.41 -22.83
N THR A 265 24.86 24.59 -22.12
CA THR A 265 24.34 25.92 -21.73
C THR A 265 24.08 25.97 -20.24
N THR A 266 24.15 27.16 -19.66
CA THR A 266 23.79 27.41 -18.26
C THR A 266 22.71 28.48 -18.18
N SER A 267 21.65 28.25 -17.40
CA SER A 267 20.54 29.20 -17.22
C SER A 267 20.75 30.10 -15.99
N TYR A 268 21.64 31.09 -16.06
CA TYR A 268 21.63 32.19 -15.08
C TYR A 268 22.08 33.52 -15.71
N GLY A 269 21.10 34.42 -15.94
CA GLY A 269 21.29 35.87 -16.14
C GLY A 269 21.92 36.35 -17.46
N LEU A 270 22.75 35.54 -18.12
CA LEU A 270 23.36 35.80 -19.42
C LEU A 270 23.55 34.44 -20.16
N PRO A 271 23.36 34.35 -21.49
CA PRO A 271 23.59 33.10 -22.21
C PRO A 271 25.09 32.78 -22.19
N THR A 272 25.46 31.92 -21.25
CA THR A 272 26.79 31.33 -21.15
C THR A 272 26.68 29.93 -21.71
N ALA A 273 27.36 29.71 -22.83
CA ALA A 273 27.47 28.41 -23.47
C ALA A 273 28.93 27.96 -23.41
N ILE A 274 29.15 26.65 -23.25
CA ILE A 274 30.48 26.05 -23.26
C ILE A 274 30.53 25.07 -24.42
N GLN A 275 31.60 25.09 -25.19
CA GLN A 275 31.87 24.07 -26.18
C GLN A 275 33.20 23.41 -25.87
N ALA A 276 33.20 22.08 -25.86
CA ALA A 276 34.38 21.25 -25.73
C ALA A 276 34.56 20.41 -27.00
N ALA A 277 35.72 20.49 -27.63
CA ALA A 277 36.08 19.74 -28.83
C ALA A 277 37.25 18.80 -28.53
N TYR A 278 37.06 17.51 -28.77
CA TYR A 278 38.03 16.45 -28.56
C TYR A 278 38.70 16.10 -29.90
N ASP A 279 39.98 16.42 -30.05
CA ASP A 279 40.77 16.00 -31.21
C ASP A 279 41.18 14.55 -31.05
N VAL A 280 40.61 13.67 -31.87
CA VAL A 280 40.89 12.23 -31.79
C VAL A 280 42.31 11.90 -32.22
N ALA A 281 42.92 12.70 -33.10
CA ALA A 281 44.25 12.42 -33.64
C ALA A 281 45.38 12.88 -32.71
N SER A 282 45.18 13.93 -31.91
CA SER A 282 46.19 14.39 -30.92
C SER A 282 45.83 14.11 -29.48
N ASN A 283 44.66 13.52 -29.20
CA ASN A 283 44.13 13.35 -27.85
C ASN A 283 44.05 14.66 -27.05
N ASN A 284 43.87 15.78 -27.76
CA ASN A 284 43.79 17.11 -27.18
C ASN A 284 42.34 17.54 -26.98
N VAL A 285 42.09 18.27 -25.89
CA VAL A 285 40.77 18.84 -25.61
C VAL A 285 40.83 20.36 -25.70
N TYR A 286 40.07 20.91 -26.63
CA TYR A 286 39.89 22.34 -26.81
C TYR A 286 38.58 22.78 -26.17
N VAL A 287 38.59 23.88 -25.43
CA VAL A 287 37.39 24.47 -24.82
C VAL A 287 37.28 25.93 -25.21
N ARG A 288 36.05 26.36 -25.48
CA ARG A 288 35.69 27.78 -25.57
C ARG A 288 34.40 28.05 -24.83
N THR A 289 34.23 29.30 -24.43
CA THR A 289 33.03 29.77 -23.75
C THR A 289 32.43 30.96 -24.49
N MET A 290 31.11 31.08 -24.43
CA MET A 290 30.37 32.26 -24.85
C MET A 290 30.09 33.13 -23.64
N SER A 291 30.31 34.44 -23.77
CA SER A 291 29.89 35.44 -22.77
C SER A 291 29.29 36.63 -23.52
N ASN A 292 28.16 37.16 -23.04
CA ASN A 292 27.44 38.27 -23.67
C ASN A 292 27.22 38.09 -25.18
N PHE A 293 26.75 36.91 -25.59
CA PHE A 293 26.52 36.53 -26.99
C PHE A 293 27.77 36.54 -27.89
N LYS A 294 28.97 36.60 -27.32
CA LYS A 294 30.23 36.55 -28.06
C LYS A 294 31.02 35.31 -27.65
N TRP A 295 31.44 34.52 -28.65
CA TRP A 295 32.29 33.37 -28.44
C TRP A 295 33.75 33.80 -28.26
N ASN A 296 34.39 33.30 -27.22
CA ASN A 296 35.85 33.36 -27.09
C ASN A 296 36.51 32.40 -28.09
N SER A 297 37.76 32.68 -28.42
CA SER A 297 38.58 31.76 -29.21
C SER A 297 38.81 30.43 -28.47
N TRP A 298 38.99 29.35 -29.24
CA TRP A 298 39.32 28.03 -28.70
C TRP A 298 40.65 28.06 -27.93
N LYS A 299 40.64 27.45 -26.74
CA LYS A 299 41.83 27.25 -25.92
C LYS A 299 42.07 25.76 -25.69
N LEU A 300 43.30 25.33 -25.84
CA LEU A 300 43.73 23.98 -25.45
C LEU A 300 43.75 23.88 -23.91
N THR A 301 43.06 22.91 -23.33
CA THR A 301 42.89 22.77 -21.87
C THR A 301 44.16 22.34 -21.16
N ALA A 302 44.97 21.48 -21.80
CA ALA A 302 46.36 21.19 -21.47
C ALA A 302 47.01 20.54 -22.70
N ASP A 303 48.25 20.92 -23.01
CA ASP A 303 49.09 20.23 -23.98
C ASP A 303 49.98 19.28 -23.20
N ASP A 304 49.57 18.01 -23.09
CA ASP A 304 50.27 17.04 -22.25
C ASP A 304 51.75 16.84 -22.69
N SER A 305 52.07 17.19 -23.93
CA SER A 305 53.44 17.21 -24.46
C SER A 305 54.34 18.30 -23.87
N LYS A 306 53.78 19.25 -23.10
CA LYS A 306 54.50 20.38 -22.49
C LYS A 306 54.55 20.31 -20.96
N VAL A 307 53.97 19.27 -20.36
CA VAL A 307 53.95 19.08 -18.90
C VAL A 307 54.92 17.93 -18.56
N VAL A 308 55.71 18.09 -17.50
CA VAL A 308 56.65 17.04 -17.04
C VAL A 308 55.88 16.00 -16.24
N HIS A 309 55.89 14.74 -16.67
CA HIS A 309 55.27 13.63 -15.94
C HIS A 309 56.23 12.99 -14.91
N THR A 310 55.68 12.39 -13.85
CA THR A 310 56.49 11.61 -12.89
C THR A 310 57.17 10.38 -13.52
N ALA A 311 56.68 9.92 -14.68
CA ALA A 311 57.34 8.91 -15.51
C ALA A 311 58.57 9.48 -16.24
N ASP A 312 58.52 10.73 -16.70
CA ASP A 312 59.66 11.41 -17.35
C ASP A 312 60.81 11.65 -16.37
N MET A 313 60.51 11.70 -15.07
CA MET A 313 61.50 11.77 -13.99
C MET A 313 62.14 10.41 -13.64
N ARG A 314 61.58 9.29 -14.15
CA ARG A 314 62.15 7.95 -14.00
C ARG A 314 62.85 7.56 -15.29
N LYS A 315 64.15 7.85 -15.36
CA LYS A 315 65.00 7.18 -16.34
C LYS A 315 64.90 5.65 -16.13
N PRO A 316 64.82 4.82 -17.20
CA PRO A 316 64.94 3.37 -17.07
C PRO A 316 66.23 3.03 -16.32
N ALA A 317 66.29 1.92 -15.58
CA ALA A 317 67.45 1.58 -14.75
C ALA A 317 68.79 1.52 -15.53
N SER A 318 68.74 1.33 -16.86
CA SER A 318 69.89 1.40 -17.78
C SER A 318 70.44 2.82 -17.99
N ASP A 319 69.61 3.83 -17.77
CA ASP A 319 69.89 5.25 -18.03
C ASP A 319 70.03 6.03 -16.70
N VAL A 320 69.86 5.36 -15.56
CA VAL A 320 70.28 5.83 -14.26
C VAL A 320 71.80 5.70 -14.23
N ALA A 321 72.49 6.82 -14.01
CA ALA A 321 73.95 6.87 -14.00
C ALA A 321 74.53 5.74 -13.13
N GLY A 322 75.33 4.87 -13.74
CA GLY A 322 76.05 3.81 -13.01
C GLY A 322 77.02 4.42 -11.99
N ILE A 323 77.47 3.61 -11.02
CA ILE A 323 78.37 4.09 -9.96
C ILE A 323 79.66 4.70 -10.52
N GLU A 324 80.16 4.22 -11.67
CA GLU A 324 81.28 4.86 -12.37
C GLU A 324 80.94 6.25 -12.95
N GLU A 325 79.73 6.45 -13.48
CA GLU A 325 79.28 7.77 -13.99
C GLU A 325 79.00 8.76 -12.85
N VAL A 326 78.48 8.28 -11.72
CA VAL A 326 78.29 9.09 -10.50
C VAL A 326 79.64 9.53 -9.94
N ASN A 327 80.63 8.64 -9.86
CA ASN A 327 81.98 8.98 -9.42
C ASN A 327 82.67 9.99 -10.34
N ALA A 328 82.54 9.84 -11.66
CA ALA A 328 83.11 10.79 -12.62
C ALA A 328 82.45 12.20 -12.57
N LYS A 329 81.20 12.30 -12.12
CA LYS A 329 80.52 13.59 -11.89
C LYS A 329 80.77 14.17 -10.50
N GLN A 330 81.11 13.34 -9.51
CA GLN A 330 81.51 13.77 -8.18
C GLN A 330 82.84 14.53 -8.20
N ASP A 331 83.76 14.18 -9.10
CA ASP A 331 85.02 14.90 -9.33
C ASP A 331 84.85 16.35 -9.84
N LYS A 332 83.62 16.76 -10.24
CA LYS A 332 83.29 18.13 -10.66
C LYS A 332 82.52 18.95 -9.62
N LEU A 333 82.19 18.38 -8.46
CA LEU A 333 81.52 19.09 -7.37
C LEU A 333 82.55 19.65 -6.38
N THR A 334 82.60 20.97 -6.24
CA THR A 334 83.48 21.73 -5.34
C THR A 334 83.10 21.61 -3.85
N ILE A 335 82.65 20.45 -3.39
CA ILE A 335 82.39 20.15 -1.98
C ILE A 335 83.51 19.25 -1.47
N THR A 336 84.42 19.80 -0.67
CA THR A 336 85.51 19.07 -0.04
C THR A 336 84.93 18.02 0.93
N PRO A 337 85.19 16.72 0.74
CA PRO A 337 84.84 15.69 1.72
C PRO A 337 85.55 15.94 3.06
N ALA A 338 84.93 15.58 4.17
CA ALA A 338 85.53 15.71 5.50
C ALA A 338 86.91 14.99 5.55
N ASP A 339 87.88 15.64 6.17
CA ASP A 339 89.25 15.13 6.38
C ASP A 339 89.22 13.91 7.32
N ASP A 340 89.38 12.72 6.75
CA ASP A 340 89.32 11.43 7.44
C ASP A 340 90.39 11.28 8.54
N SER A 341 91.46 12.10 8.48
CA SER A 341 92.48 12.15 9.53
C SER A 341 91.99 12.77 10.86
N LYS A 342 90.77 13.31 10.88
CA LYS A 342 90.11 13.88 12.07
C LYS A 342 88.97 13.02 12.62
N VAL A 343 88.79 11.81 12.08
CA VAL A 343 87.76 10.86 12.50
C VAL A 343 88.41 9.73 13.30
N VAL A 344 87.81 9.39 14.45
CA VAL A 344 88.34 8.33 15.34
C VAL A 344 87.94 6.96 14.80
N HIS A 345 88.91 6.09 14.53
CA HIS A 345 88.68 4.69 14.14
C HIS A 345 88.84 3.73 15.33
N THR A 346 87.96 2.71 15.38
CA THR A 346 87.84 1.72 16.48
C THR A 346 89.04 0.76 16.62
N SER A 347 90.06 0.85 15.77
CA SER A 347 91.27 0.04 15.81
C SER A 347 92.42 0.63 16.65
N ASP A 348 92.27 1.84 17.18
CA ASP A 348 93.36 2.58 17.85
C ASP A 348 93.40 2.38 19.38
N THR A 349 93.43 1.12 19.83
CA THR A 349 93.35 0.75 21.27
C THR A 349 94.70 0.59 21.97
N SER A 350 95.81 1.02 21.35
CA SER A 350 97.15 0.80 21.91
C SER A 350 97.73 2.06 22.59
N ASN A 351 97.83 1.96 23.92
CA ASN A 351 98.83 2.58 24.81
C ASN A 351 98.63 3.93 25.51
N TRP A 352 97.72 4.84 25.13
CA TRP A 352 97.54 6.07 25.94
C TRP A 352 96.24 6.11 26.77
N GLN A 353 95.20 5.40 26.33
CA GLN A 353 93.90 5.37 27.04
C GLN A 353 93.91 4.45 28.28
N LYS A 354 94.81 3.46 28.36
CA LYS A 354 94.96 2.57 29.53
C LYS A 354 95.81 3.16 30.66
N GLN A 355 96.71 4.12 30.36
CA GLN A 355 97.64 4.68 31.35
C GLN A 355 97.17 5.97 32.04
N LYS A 356 96.15 6.67 31.51
CA LYS A 356 95.58 7.86 32.18
C LYS A 356 94.40 7.56 33.10
N MET A 357 93.87 6.33 33.09
CA MET A 357 92.76 5.93 33.98
C MET A 357 93.20 5.29 35.29
N PHE A 358 94.47 4.84 35.43
CA PHE A 358 94.97 4.18 36.63
C PHE A 358 96.43 4.55 36.91
N ASN A 359 96.75 4.94 38.15
CA ASN A 359 98.14 5.22 38.57
C ASN A 359 99.01 3.93 38.51
N PRO A 360 100.33 4.05 38.27
CA PRO A 360 101.25 2.91 38.35
C PRO A 360 101.18 2.25 39.74
N GLY A 361 100.75 0.97 39.81
CA GLY A 361 100.57 0.21 41.04
C GLY A 361 99.12 -0.08 41.45
N SER A 362 98.12 0.51 40.78
CA SER A 362 96.67 0.29 41.06
C SER A 362 96.11 -1.07 40.60
N TYR A 363 96.97 -2.00 40.17
CA TYR A 363 96.57 -3.34 39.70
C TYR A 363 96.64 -4.43 40.78
N MET A 364 96.96 -4.09 42.03
CA MET A 364 96.87 -5.02 43.16
C MET A 364 95.58 -4.76 43.94
N VAL A 365 94.74 -5.78 44.10
CA VAL A 365 93.57 -5.70 45.00
C VAL A 365 94.09 -5.57 46.42
N ALA A 366 93.94 -4.39 47.02
CA ALA A 366 94.21 -4.23 48.43
C ALA A 366 93.06 -4.85 49.22
N SER A 367 93.35 -5.43 50.38
CA SER A 367 92.32 -6.09 51.18
C SER A 367 92.40 -5.67 52.63
N THR A 368 91.24 -5.54 53.26
CA THR A 368 91.11 -5.22 54.70
C THR A 368 91.93 -6.16 55.59
N ARG A 369 91.90 -7.47 55.30
CA ARG A 369 92.68 -8.50 55.99
C ARG A 369 94.18 -8.35 55.73
N GLY A 370 94.57 -8.04 54.50
CA GLY A 370 95.97 -7.79 54.15
C GLY A 370 96.53 -6.54 54.82
N ALA A 371 95.69 -5.52 55.00
CA ALA A 371 96.04 -4.27 55.67
C ALA A 371 95.91 -4.31 57.20
N LYS A 372 95.23 -5.33 57.75
CA LYS A 372 94.84 -5.42 59.18
C LYS A 372 94.04 -4.20 59.65
N LEU A 373 93.18 -3.67 58.79
CA LEU A 373 92.29 -2.53 59.04
C LEU A 373 90.88 -2.92 58.58
N ASP A 374 89.85 -2.37 59.20
CA ASP A 374 88.50 -2.46 58.63
C ASP A 374 88.40 -1.63 57.34
N PHE A 375 87.30 -1.77 56.60
CA PHE A 375 87.15 -1.11 55.30
C PHE A 375 87.16 0.43 55.40
N TYR A 376 86.60 0.99 56.48
CA TYR A 376 86.56 2.44 56.69
C TYR A 376 87.97 2.97 56.98
N ASP A 377 88.69 2.34 57.90
CA ASP A 377 90.04 2.70 58.28
C ASP A 377 91.04 2.51 57.12
N LEU A 378 90.88 1.45 56.33
CA LEU A 378 91.72 1.21 55.16
C LEU A 378 91.64 2.37 54.16
N LEU A 379 90.43 2.84 53.86
CA LEU A 379 90.21 3.95 52.93
C LEU A 379 90.72 5.28 53.47
N THR A 380 90.35 5.58 54.71
CA THR A 380 90.66 6.87 55.35
C THR A 380 92.13 7.03 55.73
N GLN A 381 92.88 5.93 55.89
CA GLN A 381 94.30 5.98 56.21
C GLN A 381 95.22 5.81 54.99
N LYS A 382 94.86 4.95 54.01
CA LYS A 382 95.75 4.59 52.90
C LYS A 382 95.34 5.13 51.53
N TYR A 383 94.06 5.43 51.33
CA TYR A 383 93.51 5.81 50.02
C TYR A 383 92.95 7.22 50.01
N THR A 384 93.67 8.17 50.61
CA THR A 384 93.23 9.55 50.83
C THR A 384 93.41 10.49 49.65
N THR A 385 94.16 10.07 48.63
CA THR A 385 94.35 10.83 47.39
C THR A 385 93.22 10.54 46.40
N ALA A 386 92.99 11.47 45.48
CA ALA A 386 92.01 11.28 44.42
C ALA A 386 92.45 10.13 43.50
N GLY A 387 91.54 9.20 43.22
CA GLY A 387 91.86 8.04 42.39
C GLY A 387 90.80 6.94 42.42
N VAL A 388 91.01 5.95 41.55
CA VAL A 388 90.21 4.72 41.49
C VAL A 388 91.06 3.55 41.99
N TYR A 389 90.55 2.82 42.97
CA TYR A 389 91.24 1.73 43.67
C TYR A 389 90.39 0.46 43.65
N TYR A 390 91.05 -0.70 43.59
CA TYR A 390 90.39 -2.00 43.74
C TYR A 390 90.64 -2.51 45.16
N ILE A 391 89.57 -2.64 45.94
CA ILE A 391 89.65 -2.96 47.37
C ILE A 391 88.65 -4.05 47.71
N ARG A 392 89.14 -5.11 48.35
CA ARG A 392 88.35 -6.18 48.93
C ARG A 392 88.06 -5.87 50.40
N ASP A 393 86.78 -5.84 50.75
CA ASP A 393 86.32 -6.00 52.12
C ASP A 393 86.25 -7.50 52.42
N ASP A 394 87.18 -8.01 53.24
CA ASP A 394 87.28 -9.43 53.57
C ASP A 394 86.26 -9.84 54.63
N ASP A 395 85.72 -8.89 55.41
CA ASP A 395 84.72 -9.17 56.43
C ASP A 395 83.32 -9.28 55.80
N ALA A 396 83.01 -8.39 54.84
CA ALA A 396 81.77 -8.46 54.07
C ALA A 396 81.88 -9.39 52.83
N VAL A 397 83.09 -9.82 52.46
CA VAL A 397 83.42 -10.58 51.24
C VAL A 397 82.91 -9.87 49.98
N ILE A 398 83.25 -8.59 49.86
CA ILE A 398 82.86 -7.73 48.74
C ILE A 398 84.12 -7.27 48.01
N ASP A 399 84.22 -7.61 46.73
CA ASP A 399 85.23 -7.07 45.82
C ASP A 399 84.69 -5.77 45.22
N SER A 400 85.34 -4.65 45.52
CA SER A 400 84.84 -3.32 45.16
C SER A 400 85.82 -2.46 44.38
N VAL A 401 85.24 -1.64 43.50
CA VAL A 401 85.87 -0.46 42.93
C VAL A 401 85.56 0.70 43.85
N VAL A 402 86.61 1.37 44.33
CA VAL A 402 86.50 2.55 45.19
C VAL A 402 86.99 3.78 44.44
N ILE A 403 86.13 4.77 44.34
CA ILE A 403 86.46 6.10 43.83
C ILE A 403 86.68 7.00 45.03
N SER A 404 87.91 7.47 45.20
CA SER A 404 88.27 8.54 46.15
C SER A 404 88.33 9.86 45.39
N GLU A 405 87.67 10.90 45.88
CA GLU A 405 87.77 12.24 45.29
C GLU A 405 89.00 13.00 45.78
N GLY A 406 89.71 12.48 46.79
CA GLY A 406 90.60 13.29 47.62
C GLY A 406 89.78 14.27 48.47
N ASN A 407 90.23 14.58 49.69
CA ASN A 407 89.48 15.39 50.68
C ASN A 407 88.37 14.66 51.46
N GLY A 408 88.53 13.36 51.71
CA GLY A 408 87.70 12.67 52.69
C GLY A 408 86.39 12.08 52.16
N TRP A 409 86.29 11.83 50.85
CA TRP A 409 85.11 11.24 50.21
C TRP A 409 85.47 9.98 49.42
N TRP A 410 84.72 8.91 49.66
CA TRP A 410 84.86 7.63 48.98
C TRP A 410 83.51 7.04 48.59
N TYR A 411 83.45 6.51 47.37
CA TYR A 411 82.30 5.78 46.85
C TYR A 411 82.77 4.40 46.40
N ALA A 412 82.29 3.37 47.07
CA ALA A 412 82.63 1.99 46.80
C ALA A 412 81.45 1.27 46.14
N TYR A 413 81.71 0.56 45.05
CA TYR A 413 80.75 -0.26 44.34
C TYR A 413 81.34 -1.65 44.18
N GLY A 414 80.66 -2.67 44.69
CA GLY A 414 81.22 -4.02 44.71
C GLY A 414 80.18 -5.11 44.60
N VAL A 415 80.69 -6.32 44.35
CA VAL A 415 79.87 -7.54 44.29
C VAL A 415 80.38 -8.53 45.33
N ASN A 416 79.46 -9.27 45.94
CA ASN A 416 79.82 -10.39 46.79
C ASN A 416 79.89 -11.71 45.99
N TYR A 417 80.32 -12.80 46.63
CA TYR A 417 80.41 -14.13 46.00
C TYR A 417 79.07 -14.68 45.48
N ALA A 418 77.94 -14.17 45.98
CA ALA A 418 76.60 -14.57 45.54
C ALA A 418 76.10 -13.77 44.32
N GLY A 419 76.88 -12.82 43.81
CA GLY A 419 76.54 -11.98 42.66
C GLY A 419 75.68 -10.76 43.01
N ASN A 420 75.44 -10.48 44.30
CA ASN A 420 74.67 -9.33 44.73
C ASN A 420 75.52 -8.06 44.61
N PHE A 421 74.95 -7.00 44.01
CA PHE A 421 75.60 -5.70 43.86
C PHE A 421 75.34 -4.81 45.07
N TYR A 422 76.41 -4.27 45.65
CA TYR A 422 76.39 -3.38 46.81
C TYR A 422 77.07 -2.06 46.50
N HIS A 423 76.64 -1.00 47.18
CA HIS A 423 77.36 0.26 47.24
C HIS A 423 77.57 0.72 48.69
N ARG A 424 78.63 1.49 48.91
CA ARG A 424 78.94 2.14 50.19
C ARG A 424 79.51 3.53 49.94
N LYS A 425 79.10 4.50 50.75
CA LYS A 425 79.61 5.86 50.72
C LYS A 425 80.22 6.20 52.07
N ILE A 426 81.43 6.75 52.04
CA ILE A 426 82.13 7.25 53.23
C ILE A 426 82.49 8.72 53.00
N ALA A 427 82.15 9.59 53.94
CA ALA A 427 82.50 11.00 53.94
C ALA A 427 82.96 11.42 55.35
N THR A 428 84.24 11.77 55.50
CA THR A 428 84.84 12.18 56.79
C THR A 428 84.74 13.68 57.05
N THR A 429 84.35 14.47 56.05
CA THR A 429 84.17 15.93 56.19
C THR A 429 82.74 16.34 56.56
N THR A 430 81.81 15.39 56.65
CA THR A 430 80.44 15.64 57.10
C THR A 430 80.35 15.58 58.64
N ASN A 431 79.37 16.26 59.24
CA ASN A 431 79.08 16.19 60.67
C ASN A 431 77.63 15.73 60.92
N PRO A 432 77.40 14.51 61.43
CA PRO A 432 78.40 13.49 61.77
C PRO A 432 79.09 12.91 60.52
N VAL A 433 80.25 12.29 60.71
CA VAL A 433 80.93 11.49 59.68
C VAL A 433 79.91 10.51 59.11
N THR A 434 79.80 10.46 57.78
CA THR A 434 78.83 9.61 57.11
C THR A 434 79.51 8.35 56.61
N ASP A 435 79.07 7.20 57.10
CA ASP A 435 79.38 5.90 56.53
C ASP A 435 78.09 5.12 56.40
N THR A 436 77.69 4.80 55.16
CA THR A 436 76.43 4.10 54.91
C THR A 436 76.49 2.62 55.28
N GLY A 437 77.69 2.07 55.51
CA GLY A 437 77.92 0.64 55.40
C GLY A 437 77.63 0.13 53.97
N TRP A 438 77.72 -1.18 53.77
CA TRP A 438 77.33 -1.81 52.49
C TRP A 438 75.82 -1.87 52.36
N VAL A 439 75.29 -1.19 51.34
CA VAL A 439 73.88 -1.14 50.98
C VAL A 439 73.66 -2.04 49.77
N LEU A 440 72.73 -3.00 49.87
CA LEU A 440 72.33 -3.87 48.76
C LEU A 440 71.51 -3.08 47.75
N ASN A 441 71.90 -3.10 46.47
CA ASN A 441 71.10 -2.53 45.40
C ASN A 441 69.89 -3.44 45.10
N ALA A 442 68.75 -2.85 44.78
CA ALA A 442 67.54 -3.59 44.45
C ALA A 442 67.72 -4.46 43.19
N ASP A 443 67.16 -5.66 43.21
CA ASP A 443 67.04 -6.55 42.06
C ASP A 443 65.80 -6.17 41.27
N ASP A 444 65.99 -5.47 40.15
CA ASP A 444 64.93 -4.96 39.26
C ASP A 444 63.96 -6.09 38.81
N SER A 445 64.44 -7.33 38.74
CA SER A 445 63.60 -8.49 38.38
C SER A 445 62.54 -8.85 39.44
N LYS A 446 62.63 -8.28 40.65
CA LYS A 446 61.74 -8.53 41.78
C LYS A 446 60.90 -7.32 42.17
N VAL A 447 61.02 -6.20 41.45
CA VAL A 447 60.23 -5.00 41.64
C VAL A 447 59.19 -4.90 40.51
N VAL A 448 57.93 -4.63 40.85
CA VAL A 448 56.90 -4.35 39.83
C VAL A 448 57.18 -2.96 39.23
N HIS A 449 57.66 -2.91 38.00
CA HIS A 449 57.83 -1.66 37.25
C HIS A 449 56.49 -1.21 36.66
N LEU A 450 55.94 -0.09 37.15
CA LEU A 450 54.77 0.59 36.60
C LEU A 450 55.15 1.74 35.63
N SER A 451 56.36 1.73 35.08
CA SER A 451 56.87 2.83 34.26
C SER A 451 57.16 2.41 32.82
N GLY A 452 56.20 2.71 31.94
CA GLY A 452 56.47 3.44 30.70
C GLY A 452 57.18 2.72 29.55
N ALA A 453 56.54 1.72 28.94
CA ALA A 453 56.46 1.54 27.49
C ALA A 453 55.46 0.40 27.19
N ASN A 454 54.39 0.76 26.48
CA ASN A 454 53.33 -0.11 25.96
C ASN A 454 53.86 -1.37 25.23
N ASN A 455 53.93 -2.50 25.93
CA ASN A 455 53.79 -3.81 25.29
C ASN A 455 52.83 -4.65 26.15
N PHE A 456 51.54 -4.57 25.81
CA PHE A 456 50.43 -5.35 26.38
C PHE A 456 50.52 -6.87 26.11
N ASP A 457 51.71 -7.41 25.86
CA ASP A 457 51.89 -8.81 25.46
C ASP A 457 52.15 -9.77 26.63
N THR A 458 52.18 -9.27 27.87
CA THR A 458 52.06 -10.14 29.05
C THR A 458 51.05 -9.55 30.01
N THR A 459 50.04 -10.36 30.36
CA THR A 459 49.04 -10.01 31.36
C THR A 459 49.77 -9.83 32.69
N PRO A 460 49.70 -8.66 33.36
CA PRO A 460 50.35 -8.50 34.64
C PRO A 460 49.77 -9.54 35.61
N THR A 461 50.64 -10.30 36.28
CA THR A 461 50.23 -11.30 37.26
C THR A 461 50.67 -10.88 38.66
N VAL A 462 49.88 -11.24 39.67
CA VAL A 462 50.30 -11.22 41.08
C VAL A 462 50.18 -12.65 41.59
N ASN A 463 51.28 -13.23 42.09
CA ASN A 463 51.34 -14.63 42.53
C ASN A 463 50.88 -15.65 41.48
N ASN A 464 51.34 -15.50 40.22
CA ASN A 464 50.95 -16.33 39.08
C ASN A 464 49.45 -16.28 38.69
N ASN A 465 48.66 -15.35 39.26
CA ASN A 465 47.27 -15.12 38.84
C ASN A 465 47.18 -13.88 37.93
N PRO A 466 46.56 -13.97 36.74
CA PRO A 466 46.34 -12.81 35.87
C PRO A 466 45.46 -11.76 36.54
N LEU A 467 45.88 -10.49 36.56
CA LEU A 467 44.98 -9.37 36.85
C LEU A 467 43.91 -9.31 35.76
N LEU A 468 42.64 -9.34 36.13
CA LEU A 468 41.51 -9.24 35.19
C LEU A 468 41.56 -7.89 34.45
N LEU A 469 41.97 -7.92 33.18
CA LEU A 469 41.89 -6.76 32.29
C LEU A 469 40.46 -6.67 31.72
N ALA A 470 39.92 -5.48 31.47
CA ALA A 470 38.58 -5.31 30.92
C ALA A 470 38.34 -6.08 29.60
N SER A 471 39.41 -6.39 28.85
CA SER A 471 39.40 -7.23 27.65
C SER A 471 39.18 -8.73 27.91
N SER A 472 39.29 -9.18 29.15
CA SER A 472 39.02 -10.56 29.59
C SER A 472 37.58 -10.78 30.06
N LEU A 473 36.75 -9.73 30.07
CA LEU A 473 35.31 -9.83 30.25
C LEU A 473 34.63 -10.12 28.89
N PRO A 474 33.62 -11.01 28.84
CA PRO A 474 32.81 -11.22 27.64
C PRO A 474 32.27 -9.88 27.09
N SER A 475 32.32 -9.69 25.77
CA SER A 475 31.86 -8.48 25.09
C SER A 475 30.39 -8.12 25.34
N ASP A 476 29.61 -9.09 25.83
CA ASP A 476 28.16 -8.98 26.01
C ASP A 476 27.72 -8.46 27.37
N LEU A 477 28.66 -8.18 28.29
CA LEU A 477 28.29 -7.66 29.62
C LEU A 477 27.76 -6.22 29.62
N ALA A 478 27.92 -5.44 28.54
CA ALA A 478 27.41 -4.06 28.48
C ALA A 478 27.26 -3.48 27.05
N ARG A 479 26.45 -4.09 26.17
CA ARG A 479 26.01 -3.41 24.93
C ARG A 479 24.67 -2.71 25.17
N THR A 480 24.71 -1.44 25.58
CA THR A 480 23.53 -0.57 25.75
C THR A 480 23.08 0.13 24.45
N GLY A 481 23.65 -0.25 23.29
CA GLY A 481 23.45 0.49 22.03
C GLY A 481 23.17 -0.35 20.78
N GLN A 482 23.02 -1.67 20.88
CA GLN A 482 22.54 -2.50 19.76
C GLN A 482 21.63 -3.60 20.28
N ASP A 483 20.53 -3.85 19.58
CA ASP A 483 19.63 -4.96 19.84
C ASP A 483 20.44 -6.27 19.84
N ALA A 484 20.59 -6.85 21.02
CA ALA A 484 21.20 -8.15 21.19
C ALA A 484 20.30 -9.20 20.54
N ASN A 485 20.64 -9.63 19.34
CA ASN A 485 20.05 -10.83 18.75
C ASN A 485 20.55 -12.04 19.52
N PHE A 486 19.82 -12.42 20.58
CA PHE A 486 19.99 -13.68 21.29
C PHE A 486 19.70 -14.84 20.32
N THR A 487 20.74 -15.35 19.65
CA THR A 487 20.64 -16.58 18.83
C THR A 487 20.40 -17.83 19.69
N GLY A 488 20.74 -17.77 20.99
CA GLY A 488 20.21 -18.67 22.00
C GLY A 488 18.89 -18.13 22.53
N LYS A 489 17.77 -18.70 22.07
CA LYS A 489 16.42 -18.28 22.44
C LYS A 489 16.31 -18.09 23.96
N LEU A 490 15.74 -16.96 24.40
CA LEU A 490 15.33 -16.80 25.80
C LEU A 490 14.32 -17.90 26.12
N GLN A 491 14.67 -18.77 27.06
CA GLN A 491 13.81 -19.87 27.51
C GLN A 491 13.41 -19.65 28.96
N GLN A 492 12.12 -19.81 29.25
CA GLN A 492 11.61 -19.90 30.62
C GLN A 492 11.00 -21.29 30.79
N ASN A 493 11.48 -22.07 31.76
CA ASN A 493 11.07 -23.46 31.99
C ASN A 493 11.23 -24.38 30.77
N GLY A 494 12.28 -24.18 29.97
CA GLY A 494 12.57 -25.03 28.80
C GLY A 494 11.68 -24.78 27.58
N GLN A 495 10.84 -23.74 27.60
CA GLN A 495 10.10 -23.25 26.44
C GLN A 495 10.62 -21.91 25.95
N ASP A 496 10.73 -21.76 24.63
CA ASP A 496 11.14 -20.52 23.97
C ASP A 496 10.12 -19.42 24.22
N VAL A 497 10.56 -18.30 24.82
CA VAL A 497 9.73 -17.15 25.16
C VAL A 497 9.16 -16.46 23.89
N ALA A 498 9.72 -16.73 22.71
CA ALA A 498 9.32 -16.16 21.43
C ALA A 498 8.53 -17.11 20.50
N LEU A 499 8.09 -18.29 20.99
CA LEU A 499 7.18 -19.18 20.25
C LEU A 499 5.93 -19.47 21.09
N ALA A 500 5.08 -18.46 21.21
CA ALA A 500 3.73 -18.64 21.72
C ALA A 500 2.76 -17.82 20.87
N ASN A 501 2.44 -18.32 19.67
CA ASN A 501 1.21 -18.10 18.89
C ASN A 501 0.62 -16.68 18.78
N ASN A 502 1.38 -15.62 19.07
CA ASN A 502 0.85 -14.26 19.16
C ASN A 502 1.82 -13.18 18.64
N THR A 503 2.86 -13.59 17.92
CA THR A 503 3.77 -12.64 17.27
C THR A 503 3.13 -12.20 15.97
N ILE A 504 2.38 -11.11 16.03
CA ILE A 504 1.97 -10.36 14.85
C ILE A 504 3.26 -10.04 14.08
N ALA A 505 3.42 -10.62 12.88
CA ALA A 505 4.54 -10.32 12.01
C ALA A 505 4.47 -8.84 11.65
N ARG A 506 5.26 -8.00 12.33
CA ARG A 506 5.37 -6.58 12.08
C ARG A 506 6.65 -6.34 11.30
N ASN A 507 6.55 -5.57 10.22
CA ASN A 507 7.72 -5.11 9.50
C ASN A 507 8.56 -4.23 10.46
N PRO A 508 9.83 -4.59 10.74
CA PRO A 508 10.65 -3.91 11.73
C PRO A 508 11.00 -2.46 11.36
N ASN A 509 10.88 -2.09 10.07
CA ASN A 509 11.22 -0.75 9.60
C ASN A 509 10.02 0.22 9.55
N THR A 510 8.79 -0.31 9.55
CA THR A 510 7.57 0.50 9.38
C THR A 510 6.55 0.32 10.50
N GLY A 511 6.69 -0.73 11.33
CA GLY A 511 5.74 -1.08 12.38
C GLY A 511 4.42 -1.68 11.87
N VAL A 512 4.25 -1.81 10.54
CA VAL A 512 3.02 -2.29 9.89
C VAL A 512 3.00 -3.82 9.87
N VAL A 513 1.84 -4.41 10.16
CA VAL A 513 1.62 -5.87 10.13
C VAL A 513 1.73 -6.37 8.68
N SER A 514 2.60 -7.36 8.43
CA SER A 514 2.97 -7.80 7.08
C SER A 514 1.96 -8.77 6.43
N GLU A 515 1.05 -9.36 7.21
CA GLU A 515 -0.05 -10.18 6.69
C GLU A 515 -1.37 -9.78 7.36
N PRO A 516 -2.50 -9.66 6.63
CA PRO A 516 -3.79 -9.37 7.23
C PRO A 516 -4.11 -10.40 8.31
N VAL A 517 -4.11 -9.98 9.56
CA VAL A 517 -4.61 -10.80 10.67
C VAL A 517 -6.11 -10.90 10.51
N ASP A 518 -6.56 -12.09 10.14
CA ASP A 518 -7.95 -12.45 10.15
C ASP A 518 -8.49 -12.35 11.59
N PHE A 519 -9.10 -11.20 11.92
CA PHE A 519 -9.62 -10.89 13.25
C PHE A 519 -10.66 -11.94 13.72
N THR A 520 -11.25 -12.72 12.79
CA THR A 520 -12.18 -13.80 13.12
C THR A 520 -11.52 -14.99 13.84
N LYS A 521 -10.18 -15.10 13.79
CA LYS A 521 -9.42 -16.21 14.38
C LYS A 521 -8.80 -15.87 15.74
N LEU A 522 -8.96 -14.64 16.22
CA LEU A 522 -8.46 -14.24 17.52
C LEU A 522 -9.31 -14.89 18.62
N THR A 523 -8.64 -15.57 19.56
CA THR A 523 -9.27 -16.19 20.72
C THR A 523 -8.60 -15.73 22.02
N VAL A 524 -9.38 -15.59 23.08
CA VAL A 524 -8.92 -15.35 24.46
C VAL A 524 -9.42 -16.47 25.36
N ASN A 525 -8.65 -16.81 26.40
CA ASN A 525 -9.03 -17.77 27.45
C ASN A 525 -9.63 -19.10 26.94
N GLY A 526 -8.79 -19.94 26.33
CA GLY A 526 -9.18 -21.32 25.97
C GLY A 526 -10.06 -21.42 24.72
N GLY A 527 -9.85 -20.55 23.74
CA GLY A 527 -10.54 -20.64 22.44
C GLY A 527 -11.82 -19.81 22.33
N LYS A 528 -12.16 -18.95 23.30
CA LYS A 528 -13.32 -18.06 23.20
C LYS A 528 -13.01 -16.90 22.26
N SER A 529 -13.85 -16.67 21.27
CA SER A 529 -13.64 -15.61 20.29
C SER A 529 -13.78 -14.22 20.93
N VAL A 530 -12.97 -13.25 20.48
CA VAL A 530 -13.04 -11.86 20.93
C VAL A 530 -14.06 -11.10 20.09
N ALA A 531 -15.26 -10.90 20.60
CA ALA A 531 -16.34 -10.15 19.95
C ALA A 531 -16.70 -10.67 18.55
N THR A 532 -17.40 -11.80 18.49
CA THR A 532 -17.95 -12.32 17.22
C THR A 532 -19.39 -11.90 17.02
N SER A 533 -19.91 -12.15 15.82
CA SER A 533 -21.33 -12.08 15.48
C SER A 533 -22.25 -12.76 16.49
N ASP A 534 -21.74 -13.68 17.32
CA ASP A 534 -22.51 -14.34 18.36
C ASP A 534 -22.85 -13.39 19.52
N ASP A 535 -21.94 -12.49 19.91
CA ASP A 535 -22.25 -11.45 20.89
C ASP A 535 -23.29 -10.47 20.32
N LEU A 536 -23.20 -10.11 19.04
CA LEU A 536 -24.21 -9.26 18.37
C LEU A 536 -25.57 -9.96 18.20
N LYS A 537 -25.59 -11.26 17.90
CA LYS A 537 -26.83 -12.05 17.85
C LYS A 537 -27.49 -12.14 19.21
N SER A 538 -26.72 -12.30 20.29
CA SER A 538 -27.27 -12.33 21.65
C SER A 538 -27.93 -11.00 22.05
N VAL A 539 -27.39 -9.88 21.57
CA VAL A 539 -27.98 -8.54 21.79
C VAL A 539 -29.24 -8.35 20.94
N GLU A 540 -29.23 -8.79 19.68
CA GLU A 540 -30.40 -8.77 18.81
C GLU A 540 -31.54 -9.64 19.38
N ASP A 541 -31.24 -10.88 19.78
CA ASP A 541 -32.21 -11.82 20.37
C ASP A 541 -32.82 -11.31 21.70
N ALA A 542 -32.10 -10.46 22.44
CA ALA A 542 -32.57 -9.89 23.71
C ALA A 542 -33.32 -8.55 23.56
N SER A 543 -33.38 -7.98 22.35
CA SER A 543 -33.92 -6.63 22.10
C SER A 543 -35.46 -6.60 21.96
N TRP A 544 -36.05 -5.43 22.23
CA TRP A 544 -37.48 -5.18 21.97
C TRP A 544 -37.66 -4.63 20.56
N HIS A 545 -38.59 -5.21 19.82
CA HIS A 545 -39.01 -4.77 18.49
C HIS A 545 -40.39 -4.15 18.53
N THR A 546 -40.72 -3.35 17.51
CA THR A 546 -42.02 -2.67 17.41
C THR A 546 -42.71 -3.05 16.11
N MET A 547 -44.01 -3.31 16.18
CA MET A 547 -44.88 -3.46 15.02
C MET A 547 -46.10 -2.53 15.18
N THR A 548 -46.57 -1.98 14.08
CA THR A 548 -47.76 -1.12 14.04
C THR A 548 -48.67 -1.58 12.92
N GLY A 549 -49.97 -1.36 13.06
CA GLY A 549 -50.90 -1.82 12.04
C GLY A 549 -52.35 -1.62 12.40
N LYS A 550 -53.21 -2.37 11.71
CA LYS A 550 -54.65 -2.46 11.92
C LYS A 550 -55.05 -3.93 11.92
N SER A 551 -56.17 -4.27 12.52
CA SER A 551 -56.75 -5.62 12.51
C SER A 551 -58.26 -5.53 12.46
N ASP A 552 -58.95 -6.66 12.36
CA ASP A 552 -60.42 -6.68 12.37
C ASP A 552 -61.01 -5.99 13.61
N SER A 553 -60.32 -6.08 14.75
CA SER A 553 -60.76 -5.44 16.00
C SER A 553 -60.27 -3.99 16.12
N LEU A 554 -59.09 -3.65 15.57
CA LEU A 554 -58.37 -2.40 15.86
C LEU A 554 -58.20 -1.52 14.62
N SER A 555 -58.62 -0.25 14.73
CA SER A 555 -58.41 0.76 13.70
C SER A 555 -56.95 1.22 13.62
N ALA A 556 -56.19 1.06 14.70
CA ALA A 556 -54.75 1.22 14.78
C ALA A 556 -54.20 0.53 16.04
N TYR A 557 -52.98 0.00 15.97
CA TYR A 557 -52.23 -0.47 17.12
C TYR A 557 -50.73 -0.20 17.01
N THR A 558 -50.09 -0.15 18.17
CA THR A 558 -48.64 -0.27 18.37
C THR A 558 -48.41 -1.42 19.33
N CYS A 559 -47.63 -2.40 18.90
CA CYS A 559 -47.24 -3.55 19.70
C CYS A 559 -45.71 -3.59 19.80
N MET A 560 -45.19 -3.64 21.03
CA MET A 560 -43.79 -3.96 21.28
C MET A 560 -43.67 -5.43 21.63
N TYR A 561 -42.68 -6.12 21.07
CA TYR A 561 -42.46 -7.53 21.34
C TYR A 561 -40.99 -7.85 21.60
N ARG A 562 -40.76 -8.90 22.40
CA ARG A 562 -39.43 -9.49 22.60
C ARG A 562 -39.56 -11.01 22.59
N LYS A 563 -38.74 -11.66 21.77
CA LYS A 563 -38.77 -13.10 21.57
C LYS A 563 -37.72 -13.79 22.44
N ASN A 564 -38.09 -14.87 23.10
CA ASN A 564 -37.17 -15.76 23.78
C ASN A 564 -37.21 -17.13 23.09
N ASN A 565 -36.21 -17.40 22.25
CA ASN A 565 -36.10 -18.65 21.50
C ASN A 565 -35.75 -19.85 22.39
N GLU A 566 -34.99 -19.64 23.47
CA GLU A 566 -34.56 -20.71 24.38
C GLU A 566 -35.73 -21.23 25.23
N GLN A 567 -36.50 -20.30 25.80
CA GLN A 567 -37.65 -20.60 26.66
C GLN A 567 -38.98 -20.66 25.89
N LYS A 568 -38.94 -20.45 24.56
CA LYS A 568 -40.05 -20.64 23.63
C LYS A 568 -41.29 -19.79 23.93
N TYR A 569 -41.07 -18.50 24.20
CA TYR A 569 -42.17 -17.53 24.35
C TYR A 569 -41.85 -16.15 23.76
N VAL A 570 -42.90 -15.36 23.49
CA VAL A 570 -42.83 -13.95 23.09
C VAL A 570 -43.58 -13.13 24.14
N ASP A 571 -42.92 -12.12 24.69
CA ASP A 571 -43.58 -11.08 25.51
C ASP A 571 -44.07 -9.97 24.57
N LEU A 572 -45.30 -9.53 24.75
CA LEU A 572 -45.99 -8.52 23.95
C LEU A 572 -46.53 -7.39 24.84
N VAL A 573 -46.38 -6.15 24.41
CA VAL A 573 -47.04 -4.98 24.99
C VAL A 573 -47.84 -4.30 23.88
N LEU A 574 -49.17 -4.37 23.98
CA LEU A 574 -50.08 -3.85 22.96
C LEU A 574 -50.77 -2.59 23.47
N TYR A 575 -50.77 -1.54 22.66
CA TYR A 575 -51.63 -0.38 22.79
C TYR A 575 -52.38 -0.17 21.48
N GLY A 576 -53.70 -0.01 21.52
CA GLY A 576 -54.48 0.16 20.31
C GLY A 576 -55.78 0.90 20.50
N THR A 577 -56.45 1.18 19.39
CA THR A 577 -57.76 1.83 19.36
C THR A 577 -58.74 0.91 18.66
N MET A 578 -59.88 0.63 19.30
CA MET A 578 -60.93 -0.20 18.72
C MET A 578 -61.44 0.41 17.41
N GLY A 579 -61.47 -0.41 16.34
CA GLY A 579 -62.04 -0.03 15.05
C GLY A 579 -63.52 -0.38 14.92
N ILE A 580 -64.01 -1.25 15.80
CA ILE A 580 -65.38 -1.76 15.83
C ILE A 580 -65.96 -1.65 17.23
N THR A 581 -67.29 -1.62 17.33
CA THR A 581 -68.00 -1.80 18.59
C THR A 581 -68.21 -3.29 18.83
N MET A 582 -67.82 -3.81 19.99
CA MET A 582 -67.98 -5.21 20.39
C MET A 582 -68.92 -5.35 21.61
N GLY A 583 -69.96 -6.16 21.46
CA GLY A 583 -70.85 -6.60 22.52
C GLY A 583 -70.34 -7.83 23.27
N THR A 584 -71.03 -8.20 24.35
CA THR A 584 -70.63 -9.27 25.29
C THR A 584 -70.80 -10.70 24.75
N SER A 585 -71.40 -10.85 23.57
CA SER A 585 -71.66 -12.14 22.88
C SER A 585 -71.15 -12.17 21.44
N ASP A 586 -70.39 -11.14 21.03
CA ASP A 586 -69.84 -11.10 19.68
C ASP A 586 -68.76 -12.18 19.51
N PRO A 587 -68.67 -12.79 18.32
CA PRO A 587 -67.61 -13.75 18.03
C PRO A 587 -66.24 -13.08 18.17
N SER A 588 -65.25 -13.85 18.61
CA SER A 588 -63.88 -13.38 18.73
C SER A 588 -63.36 -12.85 17.39
N LYS A 589 -62.71 -11.69 17.41
CA LYS A 589 -62.17 -11.02 16.22
C LYS A 589 -60.65 -10.99 16.27
N GLU A 590 -60.02 -10.89 15.11
CA GLU A 590 -58.57 -10.79 15.04
C GLU A 590 -58.09 -9.54 15.79
N LEU A 591 -57.15 -9.75 16.71
CA LEU A 591 -56.49 -8.69 17.46
C LEU A 591 -55.13 -8.37 16.85
N LEU A 592 -54.31 -9.39 16.63
CA LEU A 592 -52.92 -9.28 16.15
C LEU A 592 -52.54 -10.55 15.37
N ASP A 593 -51.89 -10.41 14.21
CA ASP A 593 -51.26 -11.52 13.50
C ASP A 593 -49.77 -11.61 13.88
N LEU A 594 -49.34 -12.79 14.30
CA LEU A 594 -47.97 -13.07 14.70
C LEU A 594 -47.19 -13.81 13.61
N SER A 595 -47.75 -13.98 12.41
CA SER A 595 -47.15 -14.73 11.30
C SER A 595 -45.70 -14.30 10.98
N GLU A 596 -45.38 -13.02 11.15
CA GLU A 596 -44.03 -12.47 10.94
C GLU A 596 -43.07 -12.67 12.14
N ILE A 597 -43.59 -13.05 13.32
CA ILE A 597 -42.82 -13.19 14.57
C ILE A 597 -42.59 -14.68 14.90
N ILE A 598 -43.66 -15.48 14.82
CA ILE A 598 -43.68 -16.91 15.13
C ILE A 598 -44.67 -17.67 14.24
N SER A 599 -44.28 -18.87 13.81
CA SER A 599 -45.08 -19.70 12.89
C SER A 599 -46.10 -20.61 13.59
N SER A 600 -45.96 -20.86 14.90
CA SER A 600 -46.81 -21.82 15.62
C SER A 600 -47.05 -21.41 17.08
N PRO A 601 -47.83 -20.34 17.33
CA PRO A 601 -48.26 -19.99 18.68
C PRO A 601 -49.17 -21.07 19.26
N LYS A 602 -49.03 -21.34 20.56
CA LYS A 602 -49.76 -22.39 21.28
C LYS A 602 -50.74 -21.86 22.30
N ASN A 603 -50.28 -20.92 23.12
CA ASN A 603 -51.08 -20.36 24.21
C ASN A 603 -50.76 -18.88 24.33
N VAL A 604 -51.75 -18.11 24.79
CA VAL A 604 -51.59 -16.70 25.14
C VAL A 604 -52.05 -16.52 26.58
N GLU A 605 -51.20 -15.90 27.38
CA GLU A 605 -51.47 -15.55 28.78
C GLU A 605 -51.61 -14.04 28.93
N GLY A 606 -52.64 -13.64 29.67
CA GLY A 606 -53.01 -12.25 29.93
C GLY A 606 -54.33 -11.88 29.26
N ASN A 607 -54.67 -10.59 29.29
CA ASN A 607 -55.94 -10.08 28.79
C ASN A 607 -55.77 -8.69 28.16
N ILE A 608 -56.82 -8.21 27.50
CA ILE A 608 -56.90 -6.83 27.02
C ILE A 608 -57.81 -6.02 27.93
N ALA A 609 -57.34 -4.86 28.40
CA ALA A 609 -58.10 -3.96 29.27
C ALA A 609 -58.37 -2.60 28.62
N HIS A 610 -59.46 -1.96 29.02
CA HIS A 610 -59.74 -0.57 28.69
C HIS A 610 -59.09 0.37 29.75
N PRO A 611 -58.26 1.36 29.37
CA PRO A 611 -57.46 2.17 30.30
C PRO A 611 -58.29 2.94 31.35
N ALA A 612 -59.51 3.37 31.01
CA ALA A 612 -60.36 4.11 31.94
C ALA A 612 -60.88 3.28 33.14
N HIS A 613 -60.63 1.96 33.18
CA HIS A 613 -61.08 1.07 34.27
C HIS A 613 -59.93 0.42 35.07
N ALA A 614 -58.68 0.62 34.65
CA ALA A 614 -57.51 0.09 35.36
C ALA A 614 -57.30 0.74 36.76
N ALA A 615 -57.86 1.93 36.99
CA ALA A 615 -57.68 2.68 38.25
C ALA A 615 -58.54 2.19 39.43
N ASN A 616 -59.59 1.38 39.20
CA ASN A 616 -60.59 1.07 40.24
C ASN A 616 -60.78 -0.43 40.55
N GLY A 617 -59.89 -1.32 40.07
CA GLY A 617 -59.92 -2.75 40.46
C GLY A 617 -61.16 -3.55 40.01
N ALA A 618 -62.09 -2.95 39.27
CA ALA A 618 -63.21 -3.62 38.60
C ALA A 618 -62.79 -3.99 37.18
N GLY A 619 -62.17 -5.15 37.03
CA GLY A 619 -61.62 -5.66 35.77
C GLY A 619 -62.70 -5.89 34.73
N VAL A 620 -62.74 -5.04 33.70
CA VAL A 620 -63.36 -5.39 32.43
C VAL A 620 -62.22 -5.74 31.48
N ALA A 621 -61.88 -7.02 31.47
CA ALA A 621 -60.80 -7.56 30.67
C ALA A 621 -61.45 -8.43 29.57
N GLY A 622 -61.13 -8.15 28.31
CA GLY A 622 -61.49 -9.05 27.23
C GLY A 622 -60.46 -10.17 27.14
N ASP A 623 -60.95 -11.39 27.00
CA ASP A 623 -60.14 -12.59 26.89
C ASP A 623 -59.45 -12.63 25.54
N VAL A 624 -58.23 -13.15 25.53
CA VAL A 624 -57.46 -13.44 24.32
C VAL A 624 -57.31 -14.94 24.12
N SER A 625 -57.23 -15.37 22.87
CA SER A 625 -57.00 -16.76 22.49
C SER A 625 -56.14 -16.85 21.24
N VAL A 626 -55.54 -18.01 20.97
CA VAL A 626 -54.74 -18.26 19.76
C VAL A 626 -55.58 -19.02 18.75
N SER A 627 -55.51 -18.62 17.47
CA SER A 627 -56.07 -19.35 16.34
C SER A 627 -55.15 -19.24 15.12
N GLY A 628 -54.51 -20.34 14.73
CA GLY A 628 -53.47 -20.31 13.69
C GLY A 628 -52.29 -19.46 14.13
N THR A 629 -51.89 -18.46 13.34
CA THR A 629 -50.84 -17.48 13.70
C THR A 629 -51.40 -16.25 14.42
N LYS A 630 -52.71 -16.17 14.63
CA LYS A 630 -53.38 -14.95 15.10
C LYS A 630 -53.75 -15.04 16.57
N ILE A 631 -53.68 -13.90 17.25
CA ILE A 631 -54.35 -13.67 18.53
C ILE A 631 -55.75 -13.15 18.22
N LEU A 632 -56.75 -13.80 18.78
CA LEU A 632 -58.14 -13.37 18.74
C LEU A 632 -58.52 -12.70 20.06
N PHE A 633 -59.37 -11.68 19.98
CA PHE A 633 -59.92 -10.94 21.11
C PHE A 633 -61.42 -11.17 21.22
N SER A 634 -61.88 -11.39 22.44
CA SER A 634 -63.30 -11.49 22.77
C SER A 634 -63.62 -10.59 23.95
N TRP A 635 -64.70 -9.81 23.85
CA TRP A 635 -65.11 -8.91 24.90
C TRP A 635 -66.10 -9.60 25.85
N LYS A 636 -65.71 -9.78 27.10
CA LYS A 636 -66.56 -10.37 28.15
C LYS A 636 -66.70 -9.39 29.31
N SER A 637 -67.57 -8.40 29.15
CA SER A 637 -67.99 -7.56 30.28
C SER A 637 -69.35 -8.01 30.82
N ASN A 638 -69.61 -7.71 32.08
CA ASN A 638 -70.86 -8.07 32.73
C ASN A 638 -71.96 -7.00 32.51
N ASN A 639 -71.68 -5.86 31.85
CA ASN A 639 -72.66 -4.76 31.75
C ASN A 639 -72.42 -3.65 30.71
N SER A 640 -71.45 -3.74 29.79
CA SER A 640 -71.18 -2.65 28.81
C SER A 640 -70.46 -3.11 27.53
N ALA A 641 -70.91 -2.64 26.37
CA ALA A 641 -70.20 -2.85 25.11
C ALA A 641 -68.89 -2.06 25.05
N LEU A 642 -67.88 -2.58 24.36
CA LEU A 642 -66.65 -1.85 24.05
C LEU A 642 -66.86 -1.10 22.73
N TYR A 643 -66.91 0.23 22.76
CA TYR A 643 -67.25 1.03 21.58
C TYR A 643 -66.05 1.28 20.66
N ALA A 644 -66.32 1.42 19.36
CA ALA A 644 -65.32 1.91 18.41
C ALA A 644 -64.72 3.25 18.88
N GLY A 645 -63.41 3.42 18.70
CA GLY A 645 -62.65 4.57 19.19
C GLY A 645 -62.14 4.43 20.63
N SER A 646 -62.55 3.39 21.37
CA SER A 646 -62.06 3.16 22.74
C SER A 646 -60.59 2.71 22.73
N PRO A 647 -59.71 3.28 23.57
CA PRO A 647 -58.35 2.79 23.71
C PRO A 647 -58.32 1.45 24.45
N ILE A 648 -57.36 0.60 24.11
CA ILE A 648 -57.13 -0.70 24.75
C ILE A 648 -55.64 -0.90 25.03
N VAL A 649 -55.33 -1.64 26.09
CA VAL A 649 -53.98 -2.03 26.47
C VAL A 649 -53.88 -3.52 26.79
N SER A 650 -52.72 -4.12 26.56
CA SER A 650 -52.39 -5.43 27.11
C SER A 650 -52.23 -5.38 28.62
N THR A 651 -52.61 -6.48 29.27
CA THR A 651 -52.41 -6.74 30.69
C THR A 651 -52.00 -8.20 30.87
N GLY A 652 -51.09 -8.46 31.80
CA GLY A 652 -50.67 -9.81 32.16
C GLY A 652 -51.64 -10.48 33.13
N THR A 653 -51.31 -11.71 33.51
CA THR A 653 -52.10 -12.53 34.45
C THR A 653 -51.98 -12.08 35.92
N SER A 654 -50.95 -11.30 36.26
CA SER A 654 -50.79 -10.63 37.55
C SER A 654 -51.01 -9.12 37.41
N LEU A 655 -51.67 -8.48 38.37
CA LEU A 655 -52.08 -7.07 38.37
C LEU A 655 -50.98 -6.02 38.09
N ASN A 656 -49.70 -6.42 38.09
CA ASN A 656 -48.54 -5.53 37.87
C ASN A 656 -47.74 -5.84 36.59
N SER A 657 -48.21 -6.74 35.71
CA SER A 657 -47.53 -7.05 34.44
C SER A 657 -48.30 -6.42 33.27
N PRO A 658 -47.69 -5.60 32.41
CA PRO A 658 -48.34 -5.12 31.18
C PRO A 658 -48.26 -6.13 30.02
N PHE A 659 -47.59 -7.27 30.23
CA PHE A 659 -47.20 -8.18 29.17
C PHE A 659 -48.28 -9.24 28.88
N LEU A 660 -48.69 -9.33 27.62
CA LEU A 660 -49.24 -10.57 27.07
C LEU A 660 -48.08 -11.51 26.76
N ARG A 661 -48.18 -12.78 27.17
CA ARG A 661 -47.14 -13.79 26.87
C ARG A 661 -47.69 -14.85 25.96
N VAL A 662 -47.03 -15.07 24.82
CA VAL A 662 -47.42 -16.09 23.85
C VAL A 662 -46.35 -17.18 23.82
N THR A 663 -46.70 -18.42 24.16
CA THR A 663 -45.79 -19.56 24.03
C THR A 663 -45.88 -20.17 22.64
N PHE A 664 -44.78 -20.69 22.10
CA PHE A 664 -44.72 -21.27 20.76
C PHE A 664 -43.85 -22.55 20.74
N ASP A 665 -43.82 -23.24 19.60
CA ASP A 665 -42.99 -24.45 19.39
C ASP A 665 -41.57 -24.21 18.87
#